data_AF-A0A9N8DQL1-F1
#
_entry.id   AF-A0A9N8DQL1-F1
#
_cell.length_a   1.000
_cell.length_b   1.000
_cell.length_c   1.000
_cell.angle_alpha   90.00
_cell.angle_beta   90.00
_cell.angle_gamma   90.00
#
_symmetry.space_group_name_H-M   'P 1'
#
loop_
_entity.id
_entity.type
_entity.pdbx_description
1 polymer ?
#
loop_
_entity_poly.entity_id
_entity_poly.type
_entity_poly.pdbx_seq_one_letter_code
_entity_poly.pdbx_strand_id
1 'polypeptide(L)'
;MAITRSSSCTSTTTLCLSWMILATVIPRLLGFSVHVVPSNNLIGRSVYKNAANFGFYHKHNCNHHKWSRRRWMSASTDLSETEKVELEEQIKAKGDEIRALKADGAEKSAVAPLVQELLALKAKLVDPSSIGGEPKKKKQKTAATKQQKPSPVKVNDDDDDKGFVTPRATDYSKWYNDLIRVAGLAETSPVRGCMVIKPWGMSLWDRVRNELDAKIQDHGAENAYFPLLIPKSFLSKEAEHVDGFAKECAVVTHHRLTASEDGTELIADPTAKLEDPLIIRPTSETMIWYMFRKWITSHRDLPLKVNQWANVMRWEMRTRPFLRTSEFLWQEGHTAHATAESADDDARTMMENYATLCEQLLAMPVVRGVKSPSERFAGAEETYTIEALMQNGWALQSGTSHYLGQSFGKAFDVTFQDAEGQLQDVYGTSWGVSTRLIGALIMSHSDDDGLVLPPRVAPTQVVIVPIPPKKNNQEAKESMEVALDKLVSDLKSAGLRVKVDDRDYVRNGAKYFEWERKGVPLRIELGPRDVKQNVCIFKYRAGDGSDGKQSVDLAQAADSAVAGLDAMQASLLAAAQDRLADGIRTDATYDEMKSLLEADEATQYPGQGLFLVPWKCDAANEDKIKEECKATIRCYPLKENSEGLHEGKKCFFSGEDATHMALFGRAF
;
A
#
# COMPACT_ATOMS: atom_id res chain seq x y z
N MET A 1 -12.96 -6.96 -65.64
CA MET A 1 -12.84 -5.50 -65.37
C MET A 1 -12.29 -5.39 -63.95
N ALA A 2 -10.99 -5.53 -63.67
CA ALA A 2 -9.83 -4.72 -64.10
C ALA A 2 -9.98 -3.28 -63.57
N ILE A 3 -9.08 -2.67 -62.79
CA ILE A 3 -7.59 -2.65 -62.75
C ILE A 3 -7.21 -2.13 -61.33
N THR A 4 -6.45 -2.77 -60.41
CA THR A 4 -5.04 -3.24 -60.29
C THR A 4 -3.91 -2.19 -60.28
N ARG A 5 -3.09 -2.17 -59.21
CA ARG A 5 -1.60 -2.33 -59.13
C ARG A 5 -1.07 -1.72 -57.81
N SER A 6 -0.46 -2.45 -56.86
CA SER A 6 0.89 -3.09 -56.84
C SER A 6 2.02 -2.05 -56.98
N SER A 7 3.18 -2.06 -56.32
CA SER A 7 4.05 -3.12 -55.75
C SER A 7 5.30 -2.40 -55.18
N SER A 8 5.73 -2.60 -53.94
CA SER A 8 6.83 -3.47 -53.46
C SER A 8 8.30 -3.03 -53.67
N CYS A 9 9.04 -3.07 -52.55
CA CYS A 9 10.36 -3.71 -52.34
C CYS A 9 11.71 -3.01 -52.66
N THR A 10 12.57 -3.05 -51.62
CA THR A 10 14.05 -3.37 -51.59
C THR A 10 15.01 -2.34 -52.20
N SER A 11 16.22 -2.08 -51.69
CA SER A 11 17.01 -2.58 -50.55
C SER A 11 18.29 -1.74 -50.37
N THR A 12 18.90 -1.85 -49.18
CA THR A 12 20.35 -1.89 -48.90
C THR A 12 21.28 -0.69 -49.17
N THR A 13 21.75 -0.14 -48.03
CA THR A 13 23.16 -0.03 -47.60
C THR A 13 24.13 0.86 -48.39
N THR A 14 24.61 1.93 -47.75
CA THR A 14 26.05 2.26 -47.73
C THR A 14 26.41 2.96 -46.41
N LEU A 15 27.44 2.42 -45.77
CA LEU A 15 28.09 2.88 -44.55
C LEU A 15 28.94 4.14 -44.75
N CYS A 16 29.28 4.74 -43.60
CA CYS A 16 30.58 5.34 -43.22
C CYS A 16 30.68 6.87 -43.06
N LEU A 17 30.84 7.22 -41.77
CA LEU A 17 31.81 8.16 -41.20
C LEU A 17 31.90 9.59 -41.76
N SER A 18 31.60 10.57 -40.90
CA SER A 18 32.68 11.34 -40.25
C SER A 18 32.19 12.20 -39.09
N TRP A 19 33.05 12.25 -38.08
CA TRP A 19 32.99 13.03 -36.86
C TRP A 19 33.03 14.56 -37.06
N MET A 20 32.41 15.25 -36.10
CA MET A 20 32.75 16.56 -35.48
C MET A 20 33.42 17.65 -36.33
N ILE A 21 32.86 18.87 -36.27
CA ILE A 21 33.55 20.10 -35.80
C ILE A 21 32.59 21.33 -35.82
N LEU A 22 32.46 21.94 -34.63
CA LEU A 22 32.34 23.36 -34.25
C LEU A 22 31.31 24.34 -34.87
N ALA A 23 30.54 24.93 -33.94
CA ALA A 23 30.12 26.35 -33.86
C ALA A 23 31.28 27.33 -34.17
N THR A 24 31.18 28.54 -34.74
CA THR A 24 30.20 29.66 -34.69
C THR A 24 30.81 30.83 -35.49
N VAL A 25 30.04 31.65 -36.25
CA VAL A 25 30.35 33.06 -36.68
C VAL A 25 29.01 33.68 -37.21
N ILE A 26 28.23 34.52 -36.47
CA ILE A 26 28.26 36.01 -36.28
C ILE A 26 27.22 36.79 -37.18
N PRO A 27 26.53 37.92 -36.78
CA PRO A 27 25.86 38.34 -35.52
C PRO A 27 24.64 39.36 -35.65
N ARG A 28 24.14 39.87 -34.49
CA ARG A 28 23.56 41.21 -34.14
C ARG A 28 22.09 41.61 -34.44
N LEU A 29 21.35 41.84 -33.35
CA LEU A 29 20.72 43.11 -32.87
C LEU A 29 19.91 42.75 -31.60
N LEU A 30 20.30 43.10 -30.38
CA LEU A 30 20.00 44.36 -29.68
C LEU A 30 20.86 44.41 -28.41
N GLY A 31 21.48 45.55 -28.13
CA GLY A 31 22.43 45.71 -27.03
C GLY A 31 21.79 45.85 -25.65
N PHE A 32 22.53 45.42 -24.62
CA PHE A 32 23.02 46.28 -23.53
C PHE A 32 24.12 45.53 -22.75
N SER A 33 25.09 46.30 -22.25
CA SER A 33 26.44 45.87 -21.85
C SER A 33 26.59 45.23 -20.46
N VAL A 34 27.67 44.45 -20.39
CA VAL A 34 28.23 43.62 -19.32
C VAL A 34 29.06 44.42 -18.30
N HIS A 35 29.07 43.98 -17.03
CA HIS A 35 30.25 44.07 -16.17
C HIS A 35 30.46 42.77 -15.37
N VAL A 36 31.43 41.97 -15.80
CA VAL A 36 32.15 40.97 -14.98
C VAL A 36 33.63 41.11 -15.33
N VAL A 37 34.46 41.36 -14.33
CA VAL A 37 35.92 41.40 -14.42
C VAL A 37 36.49 40.03 -13.99
N PRO A 38 37.46 39.44 -14.72
CA PRO A 38 38.12 38.21 -14.34
C PRO A 38 39.51 38.47 -13.72
N SER A 39 40.00 37.53 -12.91
CA SER A 39 41.44 37.41 -12.60
C SER A 39 41.91 35.96 -12.63
N ASN A 40 43.11 35.82 -13.17
CA ASN A 40 43.81 34.62 -13.59
C ASN A 40 44.87 34.17 -12.54
N ASN A 41 45.28 32.89 -12.66
CA ASN A 41 46.67 32.38 -12.47
C ASN A 41 47.21 32.22 -11.01
N LEU A 42 47.97 31.19 -10.58
CA LEU A 42 48.91 30.23 -11.21
C LEU A 42 49.09 28.93 -10.37
N ILE A 43 49.30 27.80 -11.08
CA ILE A 43 50.40 26.79 -11.01
C ILE A 43 50.91 26.23 -9.65
N GLY A 44 50.97 24.89 -9.54
CA GLY A 44 51.98 24.17 -8.73
C GLY A 44 51.76 22.66 -8.58
N ARG A 45 52.52 21.83 -9.34
CA ARG A 45 52.56 20.35 -9.31
C ARG A 45 53.43 19.77 -8.18
N SER A 46 53.26 18.45 -7.96
CA SER A 46 54.23 17.46 -7.44
C SER A 46 54.41 17.38 -5.91
N VAL A 47 54.63 16.24 -5.22
CA VAL A 47 54.72 14.80 -5.53
C VAL A 47 54.69 14.01 -4.20
N TYR A 48 54.22 12.75 -4.27
CA TYR A 48 54.38 11.58 -3.38
C TYR A 48 55.45 11.60 -2.26
N LYS A 49 55.14 11.02 -1.07
CA LYS A 49 55.46 9.62 -0.62
C LYS A 49 55.65 9.49 0.92
N ASN A 50 55.13 8.37 1.45
CA ASN A 50 55.61 7.54 2.59
C ASN A 50 55.60 8.15 4.01
N ALA A 51 55.43 7.41 5.13
CA ALA A 51 55.16 6.02 5.48
C ALA A 51 54.74 6.02 6.99
N ALA A 52 53.68 5.31 7.40
CA ALA A 52 53.71 4.06 8.20
C ALA A 52 54.66 3.99 9.43
N ASN A 53 54.05 3.82 10.62
CA ASN A 53 54.26 2.75 11.63
C ASN A 53 54.54 3.12 13.11
N PHE A 54 53.94 2.28 13.98
CA PHE A 54 54.13 2.04 15.44
C PHE A 54 53.60 3.12 16.40
N GLY A 55 52.91 2.84 17.51
CA GLY A 55 52.55 1.61 18.24
C GLY A 55 52.47 1.89 19.76
N PHE A 56 51.54 1.22 20.46
CA PHE A 56 51.44 0.99 21.92
C PHE A 56 50.71 1.96 22.90
N TYR A 57 49.60 1.41 23.46
CA TYR A 57 49.09 1.38 24.85
C TYR A 57 49.45 2.48 25.88
N HIS A 58 48.41 3.06 26.52
CA HIS A 58 48.16 2.87 27.97
C HIS A 58 46.77 3.33 28.44
N LYS A 59 46.20 2.55 29.38
CA LYS A 59 44.98 2.82 30.18
C LYS A 59 45.15 4.05 31.09
N HIS A 60 44.08 4.83 31.30
CA HIS A 60 43.80 5.45 32.59
C HIS A 60 42.29 5.53 32.88
N ASN A 61 42.00 5.25 34.15
CA ASN A 61 40.71 5.13 34.82
C ASN A 61 40.46 6.43 35.60
N CYS A 62 39.24 6.97 35.62
CA CYS A 62 38.82 7.93 36.65
C CYS A 62 37.28 7.98 36.82
N ASN A 63 36.85 7.62 38.04
CA ASN A 63 35.53 7.85 38.63
C ASN A 63 35.30 9.34 38.91
N HIS A 64 34.06 9.84 38.86
CA HIS A 64 33.60 10.89 39.78
C HIS A 64 32.05 10.95 39.96
N HIS A 65 31.66 10.69 41.21
CA HIS A 65 30.59 11.24 42.07
C HIS A 65 29.23 11.76 41.55
N LYS A 66 28.18 11.21 42.21
CA LYS A 66 26.80 11.71 42.36
C LYS A 66 26.74 12.98 43.23
N TRP A 67 25.85 13.93 42.88
CA TRP A 67 25.30 14.95 43.78
C TRP A 67 23.78 15.14 43.57
N SER A 68 23.11 15.50 44.67
CA SER A 68 21.66 15.50 44.93
C SER A 68 20.91 16.74 44.41
N ARG A 69 19.65 16.57 43.99
CA ARG A 69 18.73 17.67 43.65
C ARG A 69 17.91 18.11 44.87
N ARG A 70 17.93 19.42 45.18
CA ARG A 70 16.97 20.10 46.06
C ARG A 70 15.71 20.46 45.27
N ARG A 71 14.55 20.27 45.89
CA ARG A 71 13.20 20.53 45.38
C ARG A 71 12.79 21.95 45.75
N TRP A 72 12.37 22.76 44.76
CA TRP A 72 11.66 24.02 44.98
C TRP A 72 10.15 23.76 44.86
N MET A 73 9.37 24.31 45.79
CA MET A 73 7.90 24.22 45.84
C MET A 73 7.29 25.39 45.06
N SER A 74 6.42 25.10 44.09
CA SER A 74 5.38 26.02 43.60
C SER A 74 4.02 25.43 43.95
N ALA A 75 3.14 26.23 44.56
CA ALA A 75 1.81 25.81 44.96
C ALA A 75 0.94 25.48 43.73
N SER A 76 0.53 24.21 43.57
CA SER A 76 -0.57 23.83 42.69
C SER A 76 -1.87 23.82 43.50
N THR A 77 -2.93 24.34 42.92
CA THR A 77 -4.31 24.17 43.40
C THR A 77 -4.78 22.75 43.07
N ASP A 78 -4.29 21.77 43.82
CA ASP A 78 -4.81 20.40 43.77
C ASP A 78 -6.13 20.35 44.55
N LEU A 79 -7.18 19.78 43.94
CA LEU A 79 -8.43 19.43 44.62
C LEU A 79 -8.11 18.56 45.84
N SER A 80 -8.67 18.89 46.99
CA SER A 80 -8.56 18.07 48.20
C SER A 80 -9.19 16.69 47.96
N GLU A 81 -8.74 15.69 48.71
CA GLU A 81 -9.24 14.32 48.58
C GLU A 81 -10.76 14.23 48.83
N THR A 82 -11.28 15.08 49.70
CA THR A 82 -12.72 15.24 49.95
C THR A 82 -13.46 15.80 48.73
N GLU A 83 -12.90 16.79 48.04
CA GLU A 83 -13.51 17.37 46.84
C GLU A 83 -13.50 16.39 45.66
N LYS A 84 -12.47 15.54 45.54
CA LYS A 84 -12.41 14.48 44.52
C LYS A 84 -13.50 13.44 44.71
N VAL A 85 -13.69 12.96 45.94
CA VAL A 85 -14.74 11.99 46.27
C VAL A 85 -16.13 12.57 45.98
N GLU A 86 -16.38 13.82 46.35
CA GLU A 86 -17.65 14.48 46.09
C GLU A 86 -17.90 14.67 44.58
N LEU A 87 -16.85 14.97 43.81
CA LEU A 87 -16.93 15.06 42.35
C LEU A 87 -17.22 13.70 41.69
N GLU A 88 -16.60 12.63 42.17
CA GLU A 88 -16.85 11.27 41.69
C GLU A 88 -18.30 10.82 41.96
N GLU A 89 -18.85 11.18 43.12
CA GLU A 89 -20.27 10.94 43.42
C GLU A 89 -21.20 11.73 42.50
N GLN A 90 -20.88 13.00 42.19
CA GLN A 90 -21.65 13.81 41.23
C GLN A 90 -21.58 13.24 39.81
N ILE A 91 -20.41 12.79 39.36
CA ILE A 91 -20.24 12.13 38.05
C ILE A 91 -21.07 10.85 37.97
N LYS A 92 -21.08 10.06 39.05
CA LYS A 92 -21.86 8.82 39.13
C LYS A 92 -23.36 9.11 39.09
N ALA A 93 -23.84 10.04 39.90
CA ALA A 93 -25.26 10.43 39.95
C ALA A 93 -25.76 10.93 38.59
N LYS A 94 -25.00 11.80 37.91
CA LYS A 94 -25.36 12.28 36.56
C LYS A 94 -25.30 11.17 35.50
N GLY A 95 -24.35 10.24 35.63
CA GLY A 95 -24.28 9.06 34.76
C GLY A 95 -25.43 8.07 34.96
N ASP A 96 -25.99 7.98 36.16
CA ASP A 96 -27.18 7.18 36.46
C ASP A 96 -28.46 7.86 35.93
N GLU A 97 -28.58 9.18 36.07
CA GLU A 97 -29.70 9.99 35.54
C GLU A 97 -29.82 9.86 34.01
N ILE A 98 -28.70 9.95 33.28
CA ILE A 98 -28.68 9.78 31.82
C ILE A 98 -29.08 8.35 31.41
N ARG A 99 -28.69 7.34 32.20
CA ARG A 99 -29.04 5.94 31.91
C ARG A 99 -30.51 5.66 32.14
N ALA A 100 -31.11 6.23 33.19
CA ALA A 100 -32.54 6.15 33.43
C ALA A 100 -33.34 6.80 32.30
N LEU A 101 -33.00 8.02 31.89
CA LEU A 101 -33.69 8.71 30.78
C LEU A 101 -33.58 7.99 29.44
N LYS A 102 -32.44 7.34 29.15
CA LYS A 102 -32.28 6.51 27.95
C LYS A 102 -33.09 5.21 28.02
N ALA A 103 -33.21 4.61 29.20
CA ALA A 103 -34.03 3.41 29.40
C ALA A 103 -35.53 3.71 29.25
N ASP A 104 -35.94 4.92 29.62
CA ASP A 104 -37.32 5.41 29.49
C ASP A 104 -37.66 5.95 28.08
N GLY A 105 -36.75 5.83 27.12
CA GLY A 105 -36.98 6.22 25.72
C GLY A 105 -37.00 7.74 25.47
N ALA A 106 -36.35 8.54 26.33
CA ALA A 106 -36.31 9.99 26.17
C ALA A 106 -35.63 10.43 24.86
N GLU A 107 -36.21 11.44 24.22
CA GLU A 107 -35.69 12.09 23.00
C GLU A 107 -34.26 12.60 23.16
N LYS A 108 -33.45 12.51 22.10
CA LYS A 108 -32.03 12.91 22.13
C LYS A 108 -31.81 14.36 22.58
N SER A 109 -32.77 15.24 22.28
CA SER A 109 -32.74 16.66 22.69
C SER A 109 -32.84 16.86 24.21
N ALA A 110 -33.49 15.95 24.94
CA ALA A 110 -33.61 15.99 26.39
C ALA A 110 -32.36 15.41 27.10
N VAL A 111 -31.64 14.50 26.45
CA VAL A 111 -30.45 13.83 27.02
C VAL A 111 -29.16 14.62 26.76
N ALA A 112 -29.09 15.37 25.65
CA ALA A 112 -27.90 16.11 25.25
C ALA A 112 -27.36 17.13 26.29
N PRO A 113 -28.20 17.90 27.01
CA PRO A 113 -27.72 18.85 28.03
C PRO A 113 -27.03 18.14 29.20
N LEU A 114 -27.61 17.02 29.65
CA LEU A 114 -27.10 16.24 30.77
C LEU A 114 -25.76 15.56 30.44
N VAL A 115 -25.57 15.14 29.18
CA VAL A 115 -24.28 14.61 28.71
C VAL A 115 -23.20 15.68 28.72
N GLN A 116 -23.52 16.93 28.37
CA GLN A 116 -22.58 18.05 28.46
C GLN A 116 -22.19 18.38 29.90
N GLU A 117 -23.16 18.36 30.83
CA GLU A 117 -22.89 18.50 32.27
C GLU A 117 -21.97 17.39 32.80
N LEU A 118 -22.21 16.13 32.41
CA LEU A 118 -21.37 15.00 32.80
C LEU A 118 -19.93 15.14 32.28
N LEU A 119 -19.75 15.63 31.05
CA LEU A 119 -18.43 15.87 30.47
C LEU A 119 -17.69 17.00 31.18
N ALA A 120 -18.40 18.08 31.56
CA ALA A 120 -17.84 19.18 32.33
C ALA A 120 -17.42 18.75 33.75
N LEU A 121 -18.18 17.86 34.39
CA LEU A 121 -17.81 17.29 35.69
C LEU A 121 -16.57 16.39 35.59
N LYS A 122 -16.46 15.57 34.54
CA LYS A 122 -15.29 14.70 34.31
C LYS A 122 -14.02 15.48 34.00
N ALA A 123 -14.13 16.60 33.28
CA ALA A 123 -12.98 17.44 32.94
C ALA A 123 -12.29 18.04 34.18
N LYS A 124 -13.04 18.24 35.28
CA LYS A 124 -12.53 18.74 36.55
C LYS A 124 -11.71 17.70 37.35
N LEU A 125 -11.76 16.41 36.97
CA LEU A 125 -11.05 15.33 37.67
C LEU A 125 -9.65 15.02 37.07
N VAL A 126 -9.25 15.69 35.99
CA VAL A 126 -8.00 15.39 35.28
C VAL A 126 -6.85 16.25 35.82
N ASP A 127 -5.89 15.62 36.50
CA ASP A 127 -4.64 16.25 36.96
C ASP A 127 -3.60 16.26 35.81
N PRO A 128 -3.03 17.43 35.44
CA PRO A 128 -2.05 17.54 34.35
C PRO A 128 -0.69 16.82 34.57
N SER A 129 -0.42 16.26 35.74
CA SER A 129 0.95 15.90 36.14
C SER A 129 1.38 14.41 36.05
N SER A 130 0.58 13.50 35.50
CA SER A 130 0.82 12.03 35.64
C SER A 130 1.28 11.25 34.39
N ILE A 131 2.35 11.70 33.71
CA ILE A 131 3.12 10.86 32.76
C ILE A 131 4.55 10.62 33.30
N GLY A 132 4.81 9.44 33.88
CA GLY A 132 6.18 8.94 34.10
C GLY A 132 6.44 7.99 35.30
N GLY A 133 6.67 6.69 35.02
CA GLY A 133 7.67 5.83 35.72
C GLY A 133 7.30 4.98 36.97
N GLU A 134 7.18 3.66 36.75
CA GLU A 134 7.05 2.42 37.58
C GLU A 134 7.96 2.19 38.86
N PRO A 135 7.87 1.05 39.64
CA PRO A 135 6.73 0.30 40.22
C PRO A 135 6.97 -0.39 41.63
N LYS A 136 5.92 -1.08 42.16
CA LYS A 136 5.83 -2.23 43.15
C LYS A 136 5.53 -1.90 44.65
N LYS A 137 4.63 -2.60 45.39
CA LYS A 137 4.28 -4.05 45.43
C LYS A 137 2.95 -4.34 46.22
N LYS A 138 2.05 -5.17 45.63
CA LYS A 138 1.13 -6.23 46.18
C LYS A 138 0.12 -5.90 47.32
N LYS A 139 -1.11 -6.44 47.45
CA LYS A 139 -1.98 -7.51 46.83
C LYS A 139 -3.37 -7.37 47.54
N GLN A 140 -4.56 -7.49 46.93
CA GLN A 140 -5.37 -8.70 46.63
C GLN A 140 -6.70 -8.26 45.95
N LYS A 141 -7.01 -8.74 44.72
CA LYS A 141 -8.12 -9.66 44.31
C LYS A 141 -9.54 -9.21 44.71
N THR A 142 -10.49 -8.95 43.80
CA THR A 142 -11.15 -9.91 42.88
C THR A 142 -11.79 -9.26 41.62
N ALA A 143 -11.56 -9.86 40.44
CA ALA A 143 -12.55 -10.38 39.47
C ALA A 143 -13.07 -9.39 38.41
N ALA A 144 -12.36 -9.34 37.26
CA ALA A 144 -12.72 -8.56 36.08
C ALA A 144 -12.47 -9.36 34.79
N THR A 145 -13.45 -9.22 33.88
CA THR A 145 -13.53 -9.62 32.48
C THR A 145 -12.31 -9.16 31.68
N LYS A 146 -11.66 -10.08 30.95
CA LYS A 146 -10.44 -9.81 30.19
C LYS A 146 -10.74 -9.01 28.92
N GLN A 147 -10.70 -7.68 29.01
CA GLN A 147 -10.27 -6.84 27.89
C GLN A 147 -8.74 -6.91 27.80
N GLN A 148 -8.22 -7.46 26.70
CA GLN A 148 -6.80 -7.41 26.39
C GLN A 148 -6.39 -5.96 26.13
N LYS A 149 -5.61 -5.37 27.06
CA LYS A 149 -4.82 -4.17 26.78
C LYS A 149 -3.89 -4.47 25.60
N PRO A 150 -3.78 -3.59 24.59
CA PRO A 150 -2.76 -3.74 23.57
C PRO A 150 -1.39 -3.66 24.25
N SER A 151 -0.58 -4.70 24.07
CA SER A 151 0.81 -4.71 24.49
C SER A 151 1.51 -3.50 23.88
N PRO A 152 2.37 -2.78 24.62
CA PRO A 152 3.30 -1.87 23.97
C PRO A 152 4.13 -2.71 23.00
N VAL A 153 4.17 -2.27 21.73
CA VAL A 153 5.11 -2.83 20.76
C VAL A 153 6.50 -2.55 21.33
N LYS A 154 7.10 -3.57 21.94
CA LYS A 154 8.54 -3.57 22.12
C LYS A 154 9.11 -3.56 20.71
N VAL A 155 9.89 -2.53 20.39
CA VAL A 155 10.89 -2.63 19.35
C VAL A 155 11.81 -3.76 19.81
N ASN A 156 11.61 -4.96 19.28
CA ASN A 156 12.56 -6.03 19.43
C ASN A 156 13.70 -5.69 18.47
N ASP A 157 14.64 -4.87 18.91
CA ASP A 157 16.01 -4.82 18.36
C ASP A 157 16.81 -6.05 18.82
N ASP A 158 16.18 -7.24 18.82
CA ASP A 158 16.88 -8.51 18.95
C ASP A 158 17.32 -8.93 17.54
N ASP A 159 18.35 -8.23 17.07
CA ASP A 159 19.02 -8.33 15.78
C ASP A 159 19.90 -9.60 15.66
N ASP A 160 19.34 -10.77 16.02
CA ASP A 160 20.07 -12.05 16.07
C ASP A 160 19.56 -13.12 15.10
N ASP A 161 18.54 -12.86 14.27
CA ASP A 161 18.11 -13.79 13.22
C ASP A 161 18.54 -13.31 11.82
N LYS A 162 19.85 -13.47 11.55
CA LYS A 162 20.61 -12.95 10.39
C LYS A 162 20.31 -13.65 9.06
N GLY A 163 19.04 -13.93 8.82
CA GLY A 163 18.54 -14.23 7.51
C GLY A 163 17.41 -15.25 7.48
N PHE A 164 17.04 -15.94 8.55
CA PHE A 164 16.02 -16.98 8.40
C PHE A 164 14.62 -16.40 8.11
N VAL A 165 13.84 -17.12 7.28
CA VAL A 165 12.42 -16.84 7.05
C VAL A 165 11.64 -17.86 7.86
N THR A 166 10.80 -17.39 8.78
CA THR A 166 9.95 -18.28 9.58
C THR A 166 8.98 -19.03 8.65
N PRO A 167 8.84 -20.36 8.73
CA PRO A 167 7.86 -21.08 7.91
C PRO A 167 6.43 -20.62 8.16
N ARG A 168 5.61 -20.53 7.10
CA ARG A 168 4.19 -20.11 7.18
C ARG A 168 3.38 -20.92 8.19
N ALA A 169 3.60 -22.23 8.23
CA ALA A 169 2.91 -23.14 9.14
C ALA A 169 3.21 -22.89 10.63
N THR A 170 4.33 -22.21 10.94
CA THR A 170 4.73 -21.90 12.31
C THR A 170 4.16 -20.55 12.76
N ASP A 171 4.36 -19.50 11.98
CA ASP A 171 3.81 -18.17 12.25
C ASP A 171 3.73 -17.35 10.96
N TYR A 172 2.53 -17.27 10.38
CA TYR A 172 2.28 -16.54 9.14
C TYR A 172 2.56 -15.03 9.26
N SER A 173 2.30 -14.44 10.44
CA SER A 173 2.55 -13.00 10.65
C SER A 173 4.04 -12.72 10.72
N LYS A 174 4.82 -13.58 11.39
CA LYS A 174 6.28 -13.47 11.41
C LYS A 174 6.88 -13.77 10.04
N TRP A 175 6.41 -14.79 9.33
CA TRP A 175 6.80 -15.10 7.94
C TRP A 175 6.69 -13.88 7.03
N TYR A 176 5.54 -13.20 7.04
CA TYR A 176 5.31 -12.01 6.21
C TYR A 176 6.30 -10.88 6.51
N ASN A 177 6.56 -10.60 7.80
CA ASN A 177 7.50 -9.58 8.20
C ASN A 177 8.96 -9.97 7.88
N ASP A 178 9.33 -11.24 8.07
CA ASP A 178 10.63 -11.76 7.69
C ASP A 178 10.85 -11.62 6.18
N LEU A 179 9.86 -11.94 5.34
CA LEU A 179 9.95 -11.76 3.89
C LEU A 179 10.25 -10.32 3.48
N ILE A 180 9.51 -9.36 4.03
CA ILE A 180 9.71 -7.94 3.75
C ILE A 180 11.13 -7.49 4.10
N ARG A 181 11.65 -7.97 5.23
CA ARG A 181 13.00 -7.68 5.70
C ARG A 181 14.07 -8.35 4.84
N VAL A 182 14.00 -9.66 4.61
CA VAL A 182 15.05 -10.41 3.89
C VAL A 182 15.10 -10.05 2.40
N ALA A 183 13.96 -9.73 1.78
CA ALA A 183 13.91 -9.26 0.41
C ALA A 183 14.28 -7.77 0.28
N GLY A 184 14.39 -7.04 1.41
CA GLY A 184 14.75 -5.63 1.45
C GLY A 184 13.67 -4.74 0.82
N LEU A 185 12.39 -5.02 1.09
CA LEU A 185 11.25 -4.29 0.54
C LEU A 185 10.93 -3.01 1.32
N ALA A 186 10.87 -3.10 2.65
CA ALA A 186 10.58 -1.97 3.52
C ALA A 186 11.13 -2.20 4.94
N GLU A 187 11.23 -1.12 5.71
CA GLU A 187 11.62 -1.12 7.13
C GLU A 187 10.66 -0.25 7.93
N THR A 188 10.55 -0.52 9.23
CA THR A 188 9.73 0.30 10.14
C THR A 188 10.30 1.71 10.25
N SER A 189 9.45 2.73 10.11
CA SER A 189 9.85 4.12 10.35
C SER A 189 9.89 4.45 11.85
N PRO A 190 10.74 5.39 12.30
CA PRO A 190 10.61 5.99 13.63
C PRO A 190 9.26 6.68 13.86
N VAL A 191 8.56 7.07 12.78
CA VAL A 191 7.17 7.54 12.85
C VAL A 191 6.25 6.34 12.98
N ARG A 192 5.51 6.28 14.10
CA ARG A 192 4.60 5.17 14.40
C ARG A 192 3.65 4.92 13.23
N GLY A 193 3.59 3.67 12.80
CA GLY A 193 2.65 3.20 11.78
C GLY A 193 3.07 3.50 10.35
N CYS A 194 4.15 4.26 10.13
CA CYS A 194 4.74 4.48 8.82
C CYS A 194 5.85 3.45 8.51
N MET A 195 6.15 3.29 7.23
CA MET A 195 7.25 2.45 6.75
C MET A 195 8.16 3.23 5.82
N VAL A 196 9.44 2.91 5.82
CA VAL A 196 10.40 3.34 4.79
C VAL A 196 10.39 2.27 3.70
N ILE A 197 9.83 2.59 2.53
CA ILE A 197 9.87 1.68 1.37
C ILE A 197 11.26 1.76 0.75
N LYS A 198 12.00 0.64 0.75
CA LYS A 198 13.35 0.56 0.19
C LYS A 198 13.31 0.53 -1.34
N PRO A 199 14.44 0.76 -2.05
CA PRO A 199 14.45 0.79 -3.51
C PRO A 199 13.85 -0.45 -4.19
N TRP A 200 14.03 -1.65 -3.62
CA TRP A 200 13.44 -2.87 -4.16
C TRP A 200 11.90 -2.84 -4.05
N GLY A 201 11.34 -2.51 -2.88
CA GLY A 201 9.90 -2.36 -2.70
C GLY A 201 9.30 -1.21 -3.52
N MET A 202 10.01 -0.08 -3.61
CA MET A 202 9.56 1.07 -4.40
C MET A 202 9.52 0.72 -5.89
N SER A 203 10.49 -0.04 -6.39
CA SER A 203 10.52 -0.46 -7.79
C SER A 203 9.38 -1.42 -8.17
N LEU A 204 8.81 -2.15 -7.20
CA LEU A 204 7.57 -2.91 -7.42
C LEU A 204 6.37 -1.95 -7.55
N TRP A 205 6.27 -0.98 -6.64
CA TRP A 205 5.20 0.02 -6.70
C TRP A 205 5.27 0.87 -7.97
N ASP A 206 6.47 1.28 -8.41
CA ASP A 206 6.66 2.02 -9.66
C ASP A 206 6.15 1.23 -10.88
N ARG A 207 6.26 -0.10 -10.88
CA ARG A 207 5.72 -0.93 -11.97
C ARG A 207 4.21 -1.00 -11.97
N VAL A 208 3.63 -1.21 -10.79
CA VAL A 208 2.17 -1.16 -10.61
C VAL A 208 1.66 0.20 -11.05
N ARG A 209 2.33 1.28 -10.61
CA ARG A 209 2.02 2.65 -11.00
C ARG A 209 2.05 2.82 -12.51
N ASN A 210 3.18 2.52 -13.15
CA ASN A 210 3.35 2.83 -14.57
C ASN A 210 2.37 2.04 -15.45
N GLU A 211 2.10 0.78 -15.13
CA GLU A 211 1.11 -0.04 -15.85
C GLU A 211 -0.31 0.51 -15.67
N LEU A 212 -0.68 0.84 -14.43
CA LEU A 212 -2.00 1.39 -14.14
C LEU A 212 -2.18 2.80 -14.71
N ASP A 213 -1.15 3.64 -14.67
CA ASP A 213 -1.20 5.00 -15.22
C ASP A 213 -1.44 4.98 -16.74
N ALA A 214 -0.83 4.04 -17.47
CA ALA A 214 -1.14 3.84 -18.88
C ALA A 214 -2.62 3.48 -19.10
N LYS A 215 -3.18 2.56 -18.31
CA LYS A 215 -4.61 2.20 -18.37
C LYS A 215 -5.53 3.37 -18.00
N ILE A 216 -5.14 4.20 -17.04
CA ILE A 216 -5.87 5.40 -16.63
C ILE A 216 -5.90 6.44 -17.78
N GLN A 217 -4.77 6.63 -18.47
CA GLN A 217 -4.71 7.50 -19.64
C GLN A 217 -5.53 6.95 -20.81
N ASP A 218 -5.48 5.64 -21.06
CA ASP A 218 -6.32 4.96 -22.06
C ASP A 218 -7.82 5.09 -21.73
N HIS A 219 -8.17 5.16 -20.44
CA HIS A 219 -9.53 5.42 -19.94
C HIS A 219 -9.97 6.90 -20.06
N GLY A 220 -9.07 7.77 -20.52
CA GLY A 220 -9.31 9.19 -20.77
C GLY A 220 -9.21 10.08 -19.52
N ALA A 221 -8.64 9.58 -18.43
CA ALA A 221 -8.41 10.38 -17.22
C ALA A 221 -7.03 11.06 -17.26
N GLU A 222 -6.98 12.33 -16.84
CA GLU A 222 -5.76 13.13 -16.84
C GLU A 222 -5.17 13.24 -15.43
N ASN A 223 -3.84 13.17 -15.33
CA ASN A 223 -3.15 13.33 -14.06
C ASN A 223 -3.16 14.80 -13.59
N ALA A 224 -3.66 15.01 -12.38
CA ALA A 224 -3.64 16.27 -11.64
C ALA A 224 -2.98 16.08 -10.26
N TYR A 225 -2.72 17.18 -9.56
CA TYR A 225 -2.20 17.14 -8.20
C TYR A 225 -2.93 18.15 -7.31
N PHE A 226 -3.54 17.66 -6.25
CA PHE A 226 -4.18 18.48 -5.22
C PHE A 226 -3.27 18.58 -3.99
N PRO A 227 -3.31 19.69 -3.22
CA PRO A 227 -2.48 19.87 -2.03
C PRO A 227 -2.72 18.80 -0.95
N LEU A 228 -1.67 18.51 -0.17
CA LEU A 228 -1.71 17.56 0.95
C LEU A 228 -2.65 18.00 2.09
N LEU A 229 -2.72 19.30 2.33
CA LEU A 229 -3.42 19.90 3.46
C LEU A 229 -4.81 20.37 3.03
N ILE A 230 -5.83 19.96 3.79
CA ILE A 230 -7.23 20.28 3.57
C ILE A 230 -7.73 21.14 4.75
N PRO A 231 -8.39 22.29 4.53
CA PRO A 231 -9.01 23.04 5.62
C PRO A 231 -10.00 22.19 6.42
N LYS A 232 -9.95 22.21 7.75
CA LYS A 232 -10.88 21.43 8.57
C LYS A 232 -12.34 21.83 8.32
N SER A 233 -12.58 23.10 7.99
CA SER A 233 -13.89 23.60 7.58
C SER A 233 -14.47 22.89 6.35
N PHE A 234 -13.64 22.35 5.43
CA PHE A 234 -14.11 21.63 4.25
C PHE A 234 -14.67 20.25 4.60
N LEU A 235 -13.98 19.52 5.49
CA LEU A 235 -14.44 18.21 5.94
C LEU A 235 -15.78 18.31 6.70
N SER A 236 -16.02 19.43 7.37
CA SER A 236 -17.24 19.65 8.15
C SER A 236 -18.49 19.91 7.29
N LYS A 237 -18.34 20.18 5.98
CA LYS A 237 -19.47 20.33 5.05
C LYS A 237 -20.13 19.02 4.69
N GLU A 238 -19.48 17.90 4.99
CA GLU A 238 -19.89 16.57 4.56
C GLU A 238 -20.31 15.72 5.76
N ALA A 239 -21.51 15.98 6.29
CA ALA A 239 -21.97 15.38 7.55
C ALA A 239 -21.94 13.83 7.56
N GLU A 240 -22.13 13.17 6.40
CA GLU A 240 -22.10 11.70 6.29
C GLU A 240 -20.68 11.10 6.26
N HIS A 241 -19.66 11.87 5.86
CA HIS A 241 -18.27 11.38 5.77
C HIS A 241 -17.43 11.75 7.00
N VAL A 242 -17.87 12.76 7.75
CA VAL A 242 -17.24 13.20 9.00
C VAL A 242 -17.10 12.03 9.97
N ASP A 243 -18.12 11.20 10.18
CA ASP A 243 -18.09 10.16 11.21
C ASP A 243 -17.12 9.00 10.91
N GLY A 244 -16.89 8.70 9.63
CA GLY A 244 -15.97 7.66 9.17
C GLY A 244 -14.51 8.10 9.23
N PHE A 245 -14.19 9.28 8.68
CA PHE A 245 -12.80 9.74 8.55
C PHE A 245 -12.29 10.50 9.77
N ALA A 246 -13.15 11.16 10.56
CA ALA A 246 -12.69 12.05 11.63
C ALA A 246 -11.85 11.34 12.70
N LYS A 247 -12.06 10.04 12.93
CA LYS A 247 -11.30 9.26 13.92
C LYS A 247 -9.86 8.98 13.49
N GLU A 248 -9.54 9.14 12.21
CA GLU A 248 -8.25 8.77 11.61
C GLU A 248 -7.47 9.98 11.07
N CYS A 249 -8.00 11.21 11.18
CA CYS A 249 -7.35 12.40 10.63
C CYS A 249 -6.18 12.91 11.49
N ALA A 250 -5.02 13.12 10.87
CA ALA A 250 -3.94 13.92 11.46
C ALA A 250 -4.20 15.42 11.23
N VAL A 251 -3.98 16.25 12.25
CA VAL A 251 -4.32 17.69 12.23
C VAL A 251 -3.10 18.57 12.50
N VAL A 252 -2.82 19.48 11.58
CA VAL A 252 -1.85 20.56 11.72
C VAL A 252 -2.53 21.74 12.41
N THR A 253 -2.04 22.09 13.59
CA THR A 253 -2.62 23.14 14.45
C THR A 253 -1.77 24.40 14.53
N HIS A 254 -0.48 24.31 14.19
CA HIS A 254 0.48 25.41 14.27
C HIS A 254 1.37 25.43 13.03
N HIS A 255 1.81 26.61 12.60
CA HIS A 255 2.65 26.79 11.41
C HIS A 255 4.12 27.08 11.73
N ARG A 256 4.52 27.13 13.01
CA ARG A 256 5.89 27.43 13.45
C ARG A 256 6.24 26.69 14.74
N LEU A 257 7.51 26.30 14.86
CA LEU A 257 8.13 25.81 16.10
C LEU A 257 8.98 26.92 16.73
N THR A 258 9.09 26.90 18.06
CA THR A 258 10.03 27.71 18.84
C THR A 258 10.78 26.83 19.83
N ALA A 259 11.95 27.28 20.30
CA ALA A 259 12.63 26.60 21.40
C ALA A 259 11.80 26.74 22.69
N SER A 260 11.85 25.73 23.55
CA SER A 260 11.36 25.79 24.93
C SER A 260 12.08 26.90 25.71
N GLU A 261 11.52 27.34 26.83
CA GLU A 261 12.11 28.40 27.66
C GLU A 261 13.53 28.07 28.16
N ASP A 262 13.84 26.77 28.33
CA ASP A 262 15.17 26.28 28.72
C ASP A 262 16.09 25.97 27.52
N GLY A 263 15.60 26.12 26.28
CA GLY A 263 16.35 25.91 25.05
C GLY A 263 16.64 24.45 24.70
N THR A 264 16.06 23.49 25.41
CA THR A 264 16.39 22.06 25.27
C THR A 264 15.49 21.31 24.29
N GLU A 265 14.29 21.82 23.99
CA GLU A 265 13.30 21.17 23.13
C GLU A 265 12.71 22.15 22.11
N LEU A 266 12.16 21.62 21.02
CA LEU A 266 11.34 22.40 20.09
C LEU A 266 9.86 22.15 20.40
N ILE A 267 9.11 23.21 20.64
CA ILE A 267 7.67 23.18 20.90
C ILE A 267 6.92 23.92 19.79
N ALA A 268 5.63 23.62 19.63
CA ALA A 268 4.77 24.44 18.80
C ALA A 268 4.68 25.86 19.40
N ASP A 269 4.92 26.88 18.58
CA ASP A 269 4.84 28.27 19.04
C ASP A 269 3.37 28.61 19.35
N PRO A 270 3.02 28.95 20.61
CA PRO A 270 1.64 29.23 20.99
C PRO A 270 1.00 30.39 20.21
N THR A 271 1.81 31.32 19.68
CA THR A 271 1.36 32.47 18.87
C THR A 271 1.16 32.13 17.40
N ALA A 272 1.63 30.96 16.95
CA ALA A 272 1.55 30.50 15.56
C ALA A 272 0.42 29.49 15.33
N LYS A 273 -0.59 29.50 16.20
CA LYS A 273 -1.78 28.65 16.09
C LYS A 273 -2.63 29.08 14.91
N LEU A 274 -3.05 28.13 14.08
CA LEU A 274 -3.91 28.38 12.92
C LEU A 274 -5.35 28.70 13.36
N GLU A 275 -5.97 29.69 12.71
CA GLU A 275 -7.40 30.02 12.91
C GLU A 275 -8.31 28.87 12.46
N ASP A 276 -8.06 28.34 11.25
CA ASP A 276 -8.66 27.08 10.77
C ASP A 276 -7.55 26.01 10.71
N PRO A 277 -7.59 24.99 11.59
CA PRO A 277 -6.65 23.87 11.52
C PRO A 277 -6.70 23.17 10.16
N LEU A 278 -5.57 22.63 9.73
CA LEU A 278 -5.46 21.90 8.47
C LEU A 278 -5.38 20.40 8.75
N ILE A 279 -6.03 19.59 7.91
CA ILE A 279 -6.03 18.14 7.98
C ILE A 279 -5.06 17.62 6.92
N ILE A 280 -4.22 16.65 7.29
CA ILE A 280 -3.46 15.87 6.29
C ILE A 280 -4.47 14.93 5.63
N ARG A 281 -4.59 15.00 4.29
CA ARG A 281 -5.62 14.24 3.55
C ARG A 281 -5.69 12.75 3.99
N PRO A 282 -6.85 12.29 4.51
CA PRO A 282 -7.15 10.85 4.58
C PRO A 282 -7.63 10.33 3.22
N THR A 283 -8.12 11.26 2.41
CA THR A 283 -8.63 11.15 1.05
C THR A 283 -8.86 12.57 0.48
N SER A 284 -8.99 12.76 -0.83
CA SER A 284 -8.99 14.11 -1.44
C SER A 284 -10.33 14.62 -1.96
N GLU A 285 -11.44 13.88 -1.76
CA GLU A 285 -12.79 14.20 -2.26
C GLU A 285 -13.15 15.67 -1.98
N THR A 286 -13.06 16.10 -0.72
CA THR A 286 -13.50 17.46 -0.33
C THR A 286 -12.74 18.58 -1.05
N MET A 287 -11.45 18.37 -1.34
CA MET A 287 -10.63 19.33 -2.08
C MET A 287 -10.93 19.26 -3.58
N ILE A 288 -11.10 18.06 -4.12
CA ILE A 288 -11.34 17.82 -5.54
C ILE A 288 -12.72 18.35 -5.95
N TRP A 289 -13.77 17.97 -5.23
CA TRP A 289 -15.14 18.40 -5.51
C TRP A 289 -15.32 19.92 -5.36
N TYR A 290 -14.61 20.55 -4.40
CA TYR A 290 -14.55 22.00 -4.30
C TYR A 290 -13.93 22.66 -5.56
N MET A 291 -12.93 22.01 -6.17
CA MET A 291 -12.31 22.50 -7.40
C MET A 291 -13.15 22.18 -8.64
N PHE A 292 -13.82 21.02 -8.69
CA PHE A 292 -14.75 20.65 -9.75
C PHE A 292 -15.86 21.68 -9.92
N ARG A 293 -16.40 22.22 -8.81
CA ARG A 293 -17.34 23.36 -8.81
C ARG A 293 -16.84 24.56 -9.64
N LYS A 294 -15.52 24.79 -9.67
CA LYS A 294 -14.91 25.92 -10.38
C LYS A 294 -14.60 25.59 -11.84
N TRP A 295 -14.41 24.33 -12.15
CA TRP A 295 -13.99 23.87 -13.48
C TRP A 295 -15.19 23.51 -14.37
N ILE A 296 -16.29 23.08 -13.77
CA ILE A 296 -17.49 22.65 -14.48
C ILE A 296 -18.51 23.78 -14.48
N THR A 297 -18.94 24.17 -15.68
CA THR A 297 -19.98 25.18 -15.88
C THR A 297 -20.99 24.78 -16.96
N SER A 298 -20.58 23.97 -17.93
CA SER A 298 -21.39 23.52 -19.08
C SER A 298 -21.24 22.03 -19.28
N HIS A 299 -22.23 21.39 -19.92
CA HIS A 299 -22.14 19.99 -20.36
C HIS A 299 -20.92 19.71 -21.24
N ARG A 300 -20.34 20.74 -21.87
CA ARG A 300 -19.11 20.64 -22.69
C ARG A 300 -17.85 20.41 -21.88
N ASP A 301 -17.89 20.69 -20.58
CA ASP A 301 -16.79 20.42 -19.65
C ASP A 301 -16.82 18.96 -19.17
N LEU A 302 -17.84 18.19 -19.56
CA LEU A 302 -18.09 16.81 -19.12
C LEU A 302 -17.89 15.81 -20.28
N PRO A 303 -17.41 14.58 -20.00
CA PRO A 303 -16.97 14.11 -18.68
C PRO A 303 -15.63 14.72 -18.29
N LEU A 304 -15.51 15.15 -17.03
CA LEU A 304 -14.24 15.55 -16.45
C LEU A 304 -13.69 14.34 -15.68
N LYS A 305 -12.50 13.88 -16.05
CA LYS A 305 -11.84 12.74 -15.40
C LYS A 305 -10.44 13.10 -14.96
N VAL A 306 -10.21 13.10 -13.64
CA VAL A 306 -8.88 13.39 -13.09
C VAL A 306 -8.36 12.24 -12.24
N ASN A 307 -7.05 12.05 -12.26
CA ASN A 307 -6.34 11.10 -11.42
C ASN A 307 -5.23 11.81 -10.62
N GLN A 308 -4.91 11.31 -9.43
CA GLN A 308 -3.67 11.70 -8.75
C GLN A 308 -2.96 10.51 -8.10
N TRP A 309 -1.64 10.55 -8.15
CA TRP A 309 -0.75 9.68 -7.39
C TRP A 309 -0.21 10.46 -6.19
N ALA A 310 -0.54 10.01 -4.99
CA ALA A 310 -0.25 10.75 -3.77
C ALA A 310 -0.02 9.80 -2.59
N ASN A 311 0.51 10.35 -1.50
CA ASN A 311 0.43 9.73 -0.18
C ASN A 311 -0.83 10.22 0.57
N VAL A 312 -1.36 9.36 1.43
CA VAL A 312 -2.43 9.70 2.38
C VAL A 312 -2.08 9.27 3.79
N MET A 313 -2.73 9.91 4.74
CA MET A 313 -2.55 9.67 6.17
C MET A 313 -3.89 9.26 6.81
N ARG A 314 -3.92 8.06 7.39
CA ARG A 314 -5.01 7.56 8.24
C ARG A 314 -4.40 7.04 9.52
N TRP A 315 -4.76 7.57 10.67
CA TRP A 315 -4.07 7.33 11.94
C TRP A 315 -4.30 5.92 12.51
N GLU A 316 -3.72 4.93 11.85
CA GLU A 316 -3.92 3.52 12.14
C GLU A 316 -3.21 3.08 13.44
N MET A 317 -3.93 2.34 14.28
CA MET A 317 -3.41 1.88 15.57
C MET A 317 -2.67 0.55 15.46
N ARG A 318 -3.05 -0.32 14.51
CA ARG A 318 -2.43 -1.62 14.26
C ARG A 318 -2.00 -1.71 12.80
N THR A 319 -0.70 -1.57 12.58
CA THR A 319 -0.14 -1.55 11.23
C THR A 319 0.47 -2.88 10.82
N ARG A 320 0.42 -3.13 9.52
CA ARG A 320 1.08 -4.23 8.81
C ARG A 320 1.67 -3.64 7.53
N PRO A 321 3.00 -3.67 7.32
CA PRO A 321 3.63 -3.04 6.16
C PRO A 321 2.95 -3.44 4.84
N PHE A 322 2.80 -2.48 3.93
CA PHE A 322 2.02 -2.55 2.68
C PHE A 322 0.51 -2.78 2.84
N LEU A 323 0.05 -3.70 3.69
CA LEU A 323 -1.38 -4.02 3.84
C LEU A 323 -2.18 -2.91 4.52
N ARG A 324 -1.63 -2.33 5.60
CA ARG A 324 -2.32 -1.34 6.43
C ARG A 324 -1.28 -0.52 7.21
N THR A 325 -0.99 0.70 6.78
CA THR A 325 -0.05 1.62 7.43
C THR A 325 -0.72 2.96 7.68
N SER A 326 -0.14 3.78 8.56
CA SER A 326 -0.71 5.09 8.85
C SER A 326 -0.50 6.07 7.69
N GLU A 327 0.66 5.97 7.03
CA GLU A 327 0.92 6.63 5.76
C GLU A 327 1.10 5.56 4.67
N PHE A 328 0.47 5.76 3.51
CA PHE A 328 0.67 4.88 2.37
C PHE A 328 0.57 5.64 1.05
N LEU A 329 1.25 5.10 0.02
CA LEU A 329 1.14 5.60 -1.34
C LEU A 329 -0.10 4.99 -2.00
N TRP A 330 -0.80 5.81 -2.76
CA TRP A 330 -2.01 5.39 -3.44
C TRP A 330 -2.24 6.14 -4.75
N GLN A 331 -3.23 5.64 -5.47
CA GLN A 331 -3.84 6.26 -6.62
C GLN A 331 -5.30 6.53 -6.25
N GLU A 332 -5.76 7.75 -6.51
CA GLU A 332 -7.18 8.09 -6.44
C GLU A 332 -7.61 8.85 -7.69
N GLY A 333 -8.70 8.42 -8.31
CA GLY A 333 -9.31 9.04 -9.46
C GLY A 333 -10.71 9.51 -9.13
N HIS A 334 -11.09 10.64 -9.70
CA HIS A 334 -12.36 11.30 -9.44
C HIS A 334 -12.91 11.82 -10.76
N THR A 335 -14.18 11.58 -11.01
CA THR A 335 -14.81 11.98 -12.27
C THR A 335 -16.18 12.61 -12.06
N ALA A 336 -16.57 13.47 -13.00
CA ALA A 336 -17.89 14.08 -13.05
C ALA A 336 -18.48 13.89 -14.44
N HIS A 337 -19.75 13.51 -14.49
CA HIS A 337 -20.50 13.12 -15.69
C HIS A 337 -21.84 13.83 -15.77
N ALA A 338 -22.35 13.97 -16.99
CA ALA A 338 -23.67 14.56 -17.22
C ALA A 338 -24.83 13.59 -16.93
N THR A 339 -24.60 12.27 -16.98
CA THR A 339 -25.63 11.24 -16.82
C THR A 339 -25.20 10.14 -15.86
N ALA A 340 -26.18 9.50 -15.22
CA ALA A 340 -25.97 8.35 -14.34
C ALA A 340 -25.31 7.18 -15.07
N GLU A 341 -25.76 6.87 -16.29
CA GLU A 341 -25.25 5.77 -17.12
C GLU A 341 -23.75 5.95 -17.43
N SER A 342 -23.33 7.15 -17.83
CA SER A 342 -21.92 7.47 -18.09
C SER A 342 -21.05 7.30 -16.84
N ALA A 343 -21.57 7.67 -15.67
CA ALA A 343 -20.85 7.52 -14.41
C ALA A 343 -20.77 6.05 -13.96
N ASP A 344 -21.86 5.27 -14.08
CA ASP A 344 -21.84 3.85 -13.73
C ASP A 344 -20.89 3.06 -14.64
N ASP A 345 -20.93 3.32 -15.95
CA ASP A 345 -20.03 2.72 -16.94
C ASP A 345 -18.56 3.06 -16.65
N ASP A 346 -18.27 4.30 -16.27
CA ASP A 346 -16.93 4.73 -15.85
C ASP A 346 -16.45 3.95 -14.62
N ALA A 347 -17.31 3.81 -13.61
CA ALA A 347 -16.98 3.09 -12.39
C ALA A 347 -16.72 1.59 -12.66
N ARG A 348 -17.55 0.94 -13.47
CA ARG A 348 -17.38 -0.47 -13.89
C ARG A 348 -16.12 -0.67 -14.72
N THR A 349 -15.86 0.22 -15.67
CA THR A 349 -14.65 0.17 -16.52
C THR A 349 -13.40 0.24 -15.65
N MET A 350 -13.40 1.11 -14.64
CA MET A 350 -12.24 1.20 -13.75
C MET A 350 -12.06 -0.02 -12.85
N MET A 351 -13.16 -0.64 -12.38
CA MET A 351 -13.09 -1.93 -11.68
C MET A 351 -12.42 -3.00 -12.56
N GLU A 352 -12.78 -3.08 -13.84
CA GLU A 352 -12.16 -4.03 -14.79
C GLU A 352 -10.70 -3.71 -15.08
N ASN A 353 -10.32 -2.43 -15.15
CA ASN A 353 -8.92 -2.03 -15.27
C ASN A 353 -8.08 -2.50 -14.07
N TYR A 354 -8.62 -2.40 -12.85
CA TYR A 354 -7.97 -2.94 -11.65
C TYR A 354 -7.92 -4.47 -11.65
N ALA A 355 -8.99 -5.13 -12.09
CA ALA A 355 -9.01 -6.60 -12.18
C ALA A 355 -7.94 -7.09 -13.17
N THR A 356 -7.89 -6.46 -14.35
CA THR A 356 -6.89 -6.70 -15.39
C THR A 356 -5.48 -6.48 -14.89
N LEU A 357 -5.23 -5.40 -14.14
CA LEU A 357 -3.93 -5.14 -13.51
C LEU A 357 -3.54 -6.29 -12.56
N CYS A 358 -4.44 -6.72 -11.69
CA CYS A 358 -4.17 -7.82 -10.76
C CYS A 358 -3.88 -9.13 -11.49
N GLU A 359 -4.72 -9.50 -12.46
CA GLU A 359 -4.61 -10.76 -13.19
C GLU A 359 -3.40 -10.78 -14.13
N GLN A 360 -3.19 -9.73 -14.93
CA GLN A 360 -2.19 -9.73 -15.99
C GLN A 360 -0.81 -9.29 -15.55
N LEU A 361 -0.69 -8.34 -14.61
CA LEU A 361 0.60 -7.87 -14.10
C LEU A 361 1.02 -8.68 -12.86
N LEU A 362 0.10 -8.81 -11.89
CA LEU A 362 0.39 -9.42 -10.58
C LEU A 362 0.12 -10.94 -10.52
N ALA A 363 -0.38 -11.55 -11.61
CA ALA A 363 -0.77 -12.95 -11.64
C ALA A 363 -1.73 -13.33 -10.49
N MET A 364 -2.61 -12.41 -10.10
CA MET A 364 -3.50 -12.55 -8.95
C MET A 364 -4.96 -12.48 -9.41
N PRO A 365 -5.71 -13.60 -9.36
CA PRO A 365 -7.12 -13.61 -9.72
C PRO A 365 -7.97 -12.92 -8.67
N VAL A 366 -9.06 -12.30 -9.12
CA VAL A 366 -9.96 -11.54 -8.27
C VAL A 366 -11.42 -11.82 -8.60
N VAL A 367 -12.27 -11.80 -7.58
CA VAL A 367 -13.73 -11.79 -7.74
C VAL A 367 -14.19 -10.36 -7.93
N ARG A 368 -14.88 -10.09 -9.04
CA ARG A 368 -15.55 -8.81 -9.31
C ARG A 368 -16.91 -8.81 -8.63
N GLY A 369 -17.23 -7.76 -7.88
CA GLY A 369 -18.47 -7.71 -7.13
C GLY A 369 -18.86 -6.33 -6.66
N VAL A 370 -19.98 -6.29 -5.97
CA VAL A 370 -20.60 -5.08 -5.42
C VAL A 370 -20.63 -5.19 -3.89
N LYS A 371 -20.35 -4.11 -3.16
CA LYS A 371 -20.42 -4.12 -1.69
C LYS A 371 -21.87 -4.16 -1.21
N SER A 372 -22.10 -4.74 -0.03
CA SER A 372 -23.39 -4.59 0.63
C SER A 372 -23.63 -3.12 1.02
N PRO A 373 -24.89 -2.69 1.22
CA PRO A 373 -25.17 -1.33 1.68
C PRO A 373 -24.45 -0.92 2.97
N SER A 374 -24.11 -1.88 3.84
CA SER A 374 -23.37 -1.66 5.09
C SER A 374 -21.86 -1.47 4.88
N GLU A 375 -21.30 -2.04 3.80
CA GLU A 375 -19.86 -2.05 3.51
C GLU A 375 -19.49 -1.17 2.29
N ARG A 376 -20.47 -0.51 1.65
CA ARG A 376 -20.21 0.46 0.59
C ARG A 376 -19.57 1.73 1.15
N PHE A 377 -18.91 2.49 0.29
CA PHE A 377 -18.35 3.78 0.66
C PHE A 377 -19.46 4.75 1.10
N ALA A 378 -19.24 5.49 2.19
CA ALA A 378 -20.18 6.51 2.62
C ALA A 378 -20.41 7.51 1.47
N GLY A 379 -21.66 7.92 1.23
CA GLY A 379 -22.00 8.79 0.09
C GLY A 379 -22.03 8.14 -1.30
N ALA A 380 -21.59 6.88 -1.46
CA ALA A 380 -21.74 6.16 -2.72
C ALA A 380 -23.15 5.57 -2.87
N GLU A 381 -23.70 5.64 -4.08
CA GLU A 381 -24.87 4.85 -4.45
C GLU A 381 -24.48 3.38 -4.58
N GLU A 382 -23.37 3.12 -5.29
CA GLU A 382 -22.83 1.78 -5.48
C GLU A 382 -21.32 1.73 -5.28
N THR A 383 -20.81 0.61 -4.75
CA THR A 383 -19.37 0.37 -4.64
C THR A 383 -18.99 -0.95 -5.30
N TYR A 384 -18.35 -0.85 -6.46
CA TYR A 384 -17.69 -1.94 -7.15
C TYR A 384 -16.36 -2.26 -6.48
N THR A 385 -16.03 -3.54 -6.43
CA THR A 385 -14.82 -4.01 -5.79
C THR A 385 -14.24 -5.24 -6.46
N ILE A 386 -12.94 -5.43 -6.30
CA ILE A 386 -12.25 -6.67 -6.62
C ILE A 386 -11.69 -7.29 -5.34
N GLU A 387 -12.06 -8.55 -5.09
CA GLU A 387 -11.68 -9.29 -3.88
C GLU A 387 -10.75 -10.44 -4.25
N ALA A 388 -9.53 -10.45 -3.67
CA ALA A 388 -8.56 -11.52 -3.85
C ALA A 388 -8.60 -12.46 -2.64
N LEU A 389 -8.42 -13.76 -2.86
CA LEU A 389 -8.13 -14.71 -1.79
C LEU A 389 -6.61 -14.80 -1.60
N MET A 390 -6.12 -14.70 -0.37
CA MET A 390 -4.71 -14.85 -0.05
C MET A 390 -4.36 -16.31 0.30
N GLN A 391 -3.07 -16.67 0.34
CA GLN A 391 -2.62 -18.03 0.68
C GLN A 391 -3.09 -18.50 2.07
N ASN A 392 -3.28 -17.59 3.02
CA ASN A 392 -3.80 -17.91 4.35
C ASN A 392 -5.33 -18.07 4.40
N GLY A 393 -6.02 -18.06 3.26
CA GLY A 393 -7.47 -18.26 3.18
C GLY A 393 -8.30 -17.05 3.58
N TRP A 394 -7.69 -15.86 3.72
CA TRP A 394 -8.41 -14.62 4.03
C TRP A 394 -8.56 -13.76 2.77
N ALA A 395 -9.68 -13.03 2.68
CA ALA A 395 -9.94 -12.08 1.63
C ALA A 395 -9.11 -10.80 1.79
N LEU A 396 -8.76 -10.19 0.66
CA LEU A 396 -8.13 -8.89 0.59
C LEU A 396 -8.77 -8.08 -0.54
N GLN A 397 -9.38 -6.96 -0.17
CA GLN A 397 -9.86 -5.98 -1.14
C GLN A 397 -8.67 -5.40 -1.90
N SER A 398 -8.62 -5.67 -3.20
CA SER A 398 -7.49 -5.32 -4.06
C SER A 398 -7.76 -4.10 -4.95
N GLY A 399 -8.97 -3.55 -4.89
CA GLY A 399 -9.35 -2.32 -5.59
C GLY A 399 -10.82 -1.98 -5.34
N THR A 400 -11.14 -0.70 -5.52
CA THR A 400 -12.48 -0.16 -5.31
C THR A 400 -12.80 0.90 -6.34
N SER A 401 -14.03 0.91 -6.83
CA SER A 401 -14.57 1.92 -7.74
C SER A 401 -15.99 2.23 -7.33
N HIS A 402 -16.29 3.49 -7.12
CA HIS A 402 -17.51 3.98 -6.49
C HIS A 402 -18.32 4.75 -7.54
N TYR A 403 -19.57 4.36 -7.73
CA TYR A 403 -20.56 5.22 -8.35
C TYR A 403 -21.19 6.06 -7.24
N LEU A 404 -20.87 7.35 -7.25
CA LEU A 404 -21.23 8.29 -6.18
C LEU A 404 -22.63 8.88 -6.36
N GLY A 405 -23.27 8.64 -7.52
CA GLY A 405 -24.51 9.31 -7.87
C GLY A 405 -24.33 10.83 -7.87
N GLN A 406 -25.33 11.53 -7.36
CA GLN A 406 -25.30 13.01 -7.24
C GLN A 406 -24.91 13.49 -5.84
N SER A 407 -24.58 12.60 -4.90
CA SER A 407 -24.35 12.95 -3.48
C SER A 407 -23.30 14.05 -3.33
N PHE A 408 -22.15 13.87 -3.97
CA PHE A 408 -21.05 14.84 -3.94
C PHE A 408 -21.31 16.09 -4.78
N GLY A 409 -21.97 15.93 -5.93
CA GLY A 409 -22.39 17.06 -6.77
C GLY A 409 -23.25 18.03 -5.96
N LYS A 410 -24.24 17.52 -5.22
CA LYS A 410 -25.11 18.31 -4.34
C LYS A 410 -24.37 18.87 -3.13
N ALA A 411 -23.53 18.08 -2.46
CA ALA A 411 -22.81 18.52 -1.27
C ALA A 411 -21.83 19.68 -1.54
N PHE A 412 -21.26 19.75 -2.76
CA PHE A 412 -20.29 20.76 -3.17
C PHE A 412 -20.83 21.76 -4.20
N ASP A 413 -22.15 21.79 -4.44
CA ASP A 413 -22.82 22.64 -5.43
C ASP A 413 -22.20 22.56 -6.85
N VAL A 414 -21.78 21.36 -7.27
CA VAL A 414 -21.20 21.13 -8.60
C VAL A 414 -22.31 20.86 -9.60
N THR A 415 -22.60 21.89 -10.39
CA THR A 415 -23.67 21.89 -11.39
C THR A 415 -23.14 22.27 -12.76
N PHE A 416 -23.88 21.92 -13.80
CA PHE A 416 -23.56 22.29 -15.18
C PHE A 416 -24.82 22.73 -15.93
N GLN A 417 -24.62 23.57 -16.95
CA GLN A 417 -25.68 23.91 -17.89
C GLN A 417 -25.81 22.84 -18.98
N ASP A 418 -26.96 22.18 -19.08
CA ASP A 418 -27.26 21.19 -20.12
C ASP A 418 -27.45 21.83 -21.51
N ALA A 419 -27.75 21.02 -22.52
CA ALA A 419 -27.90 21.49 -23.90
C ALA A 419 -29.12 22.41 -24.08
N GLU A 420 -30.14 22.23 -23.24
CA GLU A 420 -31.39 22.99 -23.16
C GLU A 420 -31.24 24.25 -22.30
N GLY A 421 -30.08 24.44 -21.68
CA GLY A 421 -29.75 25.60 -20.88
C GLY A 421 -30.22 25.52 -19.42
N GLN A 422 -30.70 24.37 -18.97
CA GLN A 422 -31.09 24.14 -17.57
C GLN A 422 -29.87 23.76 -16.73
N LEU A 423 -29.94 24.08 -15.43
CA LEU A 423 -28.89 23.74 -14.47
C LEU A 423 -29.15 22.33 -13.92
N GLN A 424 -28.16 21.45 -14.00
CA GLN A 424 -28.24 20.07 -13.52
C GLN A 424 -27.07 19.76 -12.57
N ASP A 425 -27.29 18.89 -11.59
CA ASP A 425 -26.21 18.34 -10.76
C ASP A 425 -25.42 17.27 -11.53
N VAL A 426 -24.11 17.24 -11.35
CA VAL A 426 -23.25 16.20 -11.94
C VAL A 426 -23.41 14.85 -11.24
N TYR A 427 -23.15 13.77 -11.98
CA TYR A 427 -22.96 12.43 -11.45
C TYR A 427 -21.48 12.15 -11.23
N GLY A 428 -21.11 11.62 -10.06
CA GLY A 428 -19.72 11.39 -9.68
C GLY A 428 -19.28 9.94 -9.70
N THR A 429 -17.99 9.72 -9.96
CA THR A 429 -17.30 8.48 -9.58
C THR A 429 -16.02 8.79 -8.81
N SER A 430 -15.59 7.86 -7.96
CA SER A 430 -14.24 7.84 -7.43
C SER A 430 -13.69 6.43 -7.40
N TRP A 431 -12.38 6.25 -7.54
CA TRP A 431 -11.76 4.92 -7.61
C TRP A 431 -10.34 4.97 -7.08
N GLY A 432 -9.88 3.88 -6.46
CA GLY A 432 -8.54 3.85 -5.90
C GLY A 432 -7.95 2.48 -5.61
N VAL A 433 -6.62 2.45 -5.65
CA VAL A 433 -5.77 1.36 -5.18
C VAL A 433 -4.57 1.92 -4.43
N SER A 434 -3.95 1.11 -3.58
CA SER A 434 -2.79 1.52 -2.80
C SER A 434 -1.66 0.50 -2.86
N THR A 435 -0.56 0.81 -2.17
CA THR A 435 0.53 -0.14 -1.92
C THR A 435 0.09 -1.44 -1.24
N ARG A 436 -1.17 -1.56 -0.80
CA ARG A 436 -1.82 -2.82 -0.43
C ARG A 436 -1.66 -3.91 -1.49
N LEU A 437 -1.63 -3.54 -2.78
CA LEU A 437 -1.36 -4.48 -3.87
C LEU A 437 0.02 -5.17 -3.77
N ILE A 438 1.02 -4.49 -3.18
CA ILE A 438 2.34 -5.11 -2.92
C ILE A 438 2.22 -6.15 -1.81
N GLY A 439 1.44 -5.87 -0.76
CA GLY A 439 1.13 -6.85 0.28
C GLY A 439 0.38 -8.06 -0.27
N ALA A 440 -0.61 -7.81 -1.14
CA ALA A 440 -1.37 -8.84 -1.85
C ALA A 440 -0.47 -9.75 -2.70
N LEU A 441 0.46 -9.14 -3.43
CA LEU A 441 1.44 -9.83 -4.27
C LEU A 441 2.33 -10.77 -3.43
N ILE A 442 2.88 -10.26 -2.32
CA ILE A 442 3.73 -11.05 -1.40
C ILE A 442 2.95 -12.27 -0.90
N MET A 443 1.73 -12.04 -0.43
CA MET A 443 0.86 -13.07 0.16
C MET A 443 0.26 -14.05 -0.84
N SER A 444 0.26 -13.74 -2.13
CA SER A 444 -0.29 -14.61 -3.16
C SER A 444 0.72 -15.66 -3.64
N HIS A 445 2.00 -15.26 -3.74
CA HIS A 445 3.00 -16.05 -4.46
C HIS A 445 4.18 -16.52 -3.62
N SER A 446 4.55 -15.78 -2.58
CA SER A 446 5.80 -16.06 -1.84
C SER A 446 5.71 -17.39 -1.09
N ASP A 447 6.87 -17.93 -0.74
CA ASP A 447 7.01 -19.20 -0.02
C ASP A 447 7.98 -19.05 1.16
N ASP A 448 8.36 -20.17 1.77
CA ASP A 448 9.22 -20.20 2.96
C ASP A 448 10.71 -19.95 2.61
N ASP A 449 11.08 -19.97 1.33
CA ASP A 449 12.44 -19.70 0.85
C ASP A 449 12.66 -18.21 0.52
N GLY A 450 11.59 -17.47 0.23
CA GLY A 450 11.67 -16.04 -0.01
C GLY A 450 10.52 -15.46 -0.84
N LEU A 451 10.74 -14.24 -1.34
CA LEU A 451 9.81 -13.58 -2.26
C LEU A 451 9.69 -14.38 -3.57
N VAL A 452 8.50 -14.43 -4.14
CA VAL A 452 8.24 -14.92 -5.50
C VAL A 452 7.56 -13.81 -6.28
N LEU A 453 8.16 -13.38 -7.38
CA LEU A 453 7.62 -12.31 -8.21
C LEU A 453 7.16 -12.86 -9.56
N PRO A 454 5.93 -12.56 -10.00
CA PRO A 454 5.52 -12.68 -11.39
C PRO A 454 6.50 -11.92 -12.30
N PRO A 455 6.98 -12.53 -13.39
CA PRO A 455 7.96 -11.91 -14.29
C PRO A 455 7.58 -10.53 -14.81
N ARG A 456 6.29 -10.22 -14.96
CA ARG A 456 5.85 -8.91 -15.47
C ARG A 456 6.04 -7.78 -14.45
N VAL A 457 5.89 -8.05 -13.15
CA VAL A 457 6.11 -7.07 -12.07
C VAL A 457 7.52 -7.12 -11.46
N ALA A 458 8.35 -8.11 -11.80
CA ALA A 458 9.70 -8.22 -11.23
C ALA A 458 10.64 -7.06 -11.68
N PRO A 459 11.29 -6.30 -10.77
CA PRO A 459 12.19 -5.20 -11.15
C PRO A 459 13.39 -5.67 -11.96
N THR A 460 13.96 -6.80 -11.55
CA THR A 460 14.91 -7.59 -12.33
C THR A 460 14.23 -8.91 -12.65
N GLN A 461 14.14 -9.27 -13.94
CA GLN A 461 13.60 -10.56 -14.39
C GLN A 461 14.69 -11.63 -14.41
N VAL A 462 15.89 -11.24 -14.87
CA VAL A 462 17.01 -12.14 -15.07
C VAL A 462 18.21 -11.62 -14.30
N VAL A 463 18.78 -12.45 -13.43
CA VAL A 463 20.10 -12.19 -12.85
C VAL A 463 21.12 -13.16 -13.42
N ILE A 464 22.24 -12.63 -13.92
CA ILE A 464 23.36 -13.42 -14.41
C ILE A 464 24.45 -13.42 -13.35
N VAL A 465 24.87 -14.62 -12.92
CA VAL A 465 25.96 -14.81 -11.98
C VAL A 465 27.15 -15.45 -12.71
N PRO A 466 28.14 -14.65 -13.15
CA PRO A 466 29.35 -15.20 -13.75
C PRO A 466 30.18 -15.95 -12.70
N ILE A 467 30.63 -17.15 -13.06
CA ILE A 467 31.53 -17.96 -12.24
C ILE A 467 32.97 -17.59 -12.65
N PRO A 468 33.78 -17.01 -11.74
CA PRO A 468 35.09 -16.51 -12.12
C PRO A 468 36.02 -17.65 -12.58
N PRO A 469 36.81 -17.45 -13.65
CA PRO A 469 37.84 -18.39 -14.05
C PRO A 469 38.94 -18.51 -12.99
N LYS A 470 39.74 -19.57 -13.08
CA LYS A 470 40.95 -19.71 -12.25
C LYS A 470 41.88 -18.50 -12.48
N LYS A 471 42.49 -17.96 -11.42
CA LYS A 471 43.26 -16.70 -11.42
C LYS A 471 44.33 -16.55 -12.53
N ASN A 472 44.84 -17.64 -13.09
CA ASN A 472 45.91 -17.63 -14.09
C ASN A 472 45.44 -18.01 -15.50
N ASN A 473 44.12 -18.03 -15.77
CA ASN A 473 43.59 -18.39 -17.08
C ASN A 473 42.98 -17.17 -17.77
N GLN A 474 43.85 -16.39 -18.43
CA GLN A 474 43.49 -15.15 -19.12
C GLN A 474 42.57 -15.40 -20.32
N GLU A 475 42.84 -16.44 -21.12
CA GLU A 475 42.00 -16.84 -22.26
C GLU A 475 40.56 -17.20 -21.82
N ALA A 476 40.43 -17.94 -20.71
CA ALA A 476 39.12 -18.26 -20.14
C ALA A 476 38.41 -17.01 -19.60
N LYS A 477 39.15 -15.98 -19.19
CA LYS A 477 38.55 -14.72 -18.73
C LYS A 477 38.02 -13.91 -19.91
N GLU A 478 38.80 -13.76 -20.96
CA GLU A 478 38.42 -13.02 -22.17
C GLU A 478 37.22 -13.67 -22.88
N SER A 479 37.25 -15.00 -23.04
CA SER A 479 36.11 -15.74 -23.63
C SER A 479 34.84 -15.63 -22.79
N MET A 480 34.96 -15.64 -21.46
CA MET A 480 33.85 -15.42 -20.54
C MET A 480 33.26 -14.00 -20.65
N GLU A 481 34.11 -12.97 -20.72
CA GLU A 481 33.68 -11.58 -20.87
C GLU A 481 32.91 -11.38 -22.18
N VAL A 482 33.43 -11.90 -23.29
CA VAL A 482 32.75 -11.85 -24.60
C VAL A 482 31.39 -12.58 -24.57
N ALA A 483 31.35 -13.78 -24.00
CA ALA A 483 30.11 -14.54 -23.90
C ALA A 483 29.07 -13.86 -22.98
N LEU A 484 29.52 -13.28 -21.87
CA LEU A 484 28.67 -12.54 -20.94
C LEU A 484 28.09 -11.29 -21.59
N ASP A 485 28.92 -10.48 -22.24
CA ASP A 485 28.48 -9.26 -22.92
C ASP A 485 27.45 -9.58 -24.02
N LYS A 486 27.71 -10.62 -24.81
CA LYS A 486 26.77 -11.10 -25.82
C LYS A 486 25.44 -11.54 -25.18
N LEU A 487 25.48 -12.38 -24.15
CA LEU A 487 24.28 -12.86 -23.46
C LEU A 487 23.45 -11.72 -22.88
N VAL A 488 24.11 -10.75 -22.21
CA VAL A 488 23.45 -9.55 -21.67
C VAL A 488 22.80 -8.74 -22.80
N SER A 489 23.50 -8.53 -23.91
CA SER A 489 23.00 -7.80 -25.07
C SER A 489 21.78 -8.48 -25.67
N ASP A 490 21.83 -9.80 -25.88
CA ASP A 490 20.74 -10.57 -26.48
C ASP A 490 19.49 -10.54 -25.59
N LEU A 491 19.64 -10.79 -24.28
CA LEU A 491 18.53 -10.75 -23.32
C LEU A 491 17.88 -9.36 -23.22
N LYS A 492 18.69 -8.28 -23.19
CA LYS A 492 18.16 -6.91 -23.18
C LYS A 492 17.47 -6.54 -24.48
N SER A 493 17.99 -7.00 -25.62
CA SER A 493 17.38 -6.78 -26.94
C SER A 493 16.03 -7.50 -27.06
N ALA A 494 15.86 -8.61 -26.35
CA ALA A 494 14.57 -9.30 -26.18
C ALA A 494 13.63 -8.60 -25.19
N GLY A 495 13.97 -7.42 -24.66
CA GLY A 495 13.14 -6.64 -23.75
C GLY A 495 13.21 -7.05 -22.28
N LEU A 496 14.12 -7.96 -21.91
CA LEU A 496 14.25 -8.44 -20.54
C LEU A 496 15.05 -7.50 -19.66
N ARG A 497 14.66 -7.47 -18.38
CA ARG A 497 15.32 -6.67 -17.34
C ARG A 497 16.41 -7.49 -16.66
N VAL A 498 17.63 -7.27 -17.14
CA VAL A 498 18.80 -8.08 -16.79
C VAL A 498 19.72 -7.35 -15.81
N LYS A 499 20.20 -8.06 -14.79
CA LYS A 499 21.27 -7.63 -13.90
C LYS A 499 22.41 -8.63 -13.89
N VAL A 500 23.65 -8.15 -13.96
CA VAL A 500 24.84 -8.98 -13.73
C VAL A 500 25.29 -8.79 -12.29
N ASP A 501 25.60 -9.88 -11.59
CA ASP A 501 26.20 -9.87 -10.26
C ASP A 501 27.64 -10.40 -10.29
N ASP A 502 28.55 -9.49 -10.63
CA ASP A 502 29.98 -9.70 -10.79
C ASP A 502 30.79 -9.45 -9.50
N ARG A 503 30.13 -9.21 -8.35
CA ARG A 503 30.79 -8.99 -7.04
C ARG A 503 31.73 -10.15 -6.69
N ASP A 504 33.03 -9.99 -6.91
CA ASP A 504 34.03 -11.05 -6.77
C ASP A 504 34.33 -11.42 -5.30
N TYR A 505 34.07 -10.48 -4.40
CA TYR A 505 34.20 -10.64 -2.95
C TYR A 505 33.05 -11.44 -2.30
N VAL A 506 31.98 -11.74 -3.05
CA VAL A 506 30.84 -12.52 -2.57
C VAL A 506 30.86 -13.91 -3.18
N ARG A 507 30.75 -14.95 -2.35
CA ARG A 507 30.66 -16.34 -2.83
C ARG A 507 29.40 -16.54 -3.66
N ASN A 508 29.49 -17.28 -4.76
CA ASN A 508 28.35 -17.52 -5.67
C ASN A 508 27.11 -18.08 -4.95
N GLY A 509 27.28 -19.02 -4.02
CA GLY A 509 26.15 -19.52 -3.22
C GLY A 509 25.42 -18.45 -2.41
N ALA A 510 26.13 -17.45 -1.88
CA ALA A 510 25.51 -16.33 -1.19
C ALA A 510 24.77 -15.39 -2.17
N LYS A 511 25.30 -15.21 -3.39
CA LYS A 511 24.59 -14.47 -4.45
C LYS A 511 23.29 -15.17 -4.84
N TYR A 512 23.35 -16.50 -5.05
CA TYR A 512 22.19 -17.31 -5.40
C TYR A 512 21.06 -17.11 -4.40
N PHE A 513 21.39 -17.26 -3.12
CA PHE A 513 20.47 -17.09 -2.01
C PHE A 513 19.91 -15.67 -1.90
N GLU A 514 20.75 -14.63 -2.09
CA GLU A 514 20.29 -13.24 -2.10
C GLU A 514 19.22 -12.99 -3.19
N TRP A 515 19.47 -13.49 -4.40
CA TRP A 515 18.57 -13.26 -5.53
C TRP A 515 17.30 -14.11 -5.50
N GLU A 516 17.40 -15.35 -5.00
CA GLU A 516 16.23 -16.20 -4.75
C GLU A 516 15.29 -15.54 -3.71
N ARG A 517 15.85 -14.96 -2.65
CA ARG A 517 15.08 -14.25 -1.62
C ARG A 517 14.46 -12.95 -2.07
N LYS A 518 15.14 -12.24 -2.96
CA LYS A 518 14.60 -11.06 -3.64
C LYS A 518 13.56 -11.41 -4.71
N GLY A 519 13.33 -12.70 -4.96
CA GLY A 519 12.32 -13.18 -5.88
C GLY A 519 12.62 -12.90 -7.34
N VAL A 520 13.91 -12.84 -7.73
CA VAL A 520 14.26 -12.71 -9.15
C VAL A 520 13.79 -13.97 -9.89
N PRO A 521 12.93 -13.84 -10.91
CA PRO A 521 12.32 -14.99 -11.58
C PRO A 521 13.30 -16.01 -12.17
N LEU A 522 14.35 -15.53 -12.85
CA LEU A 522 15.33 -16.38 -13.51
C LEU A 522 16.75 -16.01 -13.08
N ARG A 523 17.50 -17.00 -12.59
CA ARG A 523 18.96 -16.92 -12.47
C ARG A 523 19.62 -17.67 -13.62
N ILE A 524 20.60 -17.02 -14.25
CA ILE A 524 21.50 -17.65 -15.22
C ILE A 524 22.90 -17.73 -14.62
N GLU A 525 23.46 -18.94 -14.58
CA GLU A 525 24.86 -19.17 -14.22
C GLU A 525 25.68 -19.33 -15.51
N LEU A 526 26.81 -18.64 -15.58
CA LEU A 526 27.72 -18.72 -16.72
C LEU A 526 29.13 -18.93 -16.19
N GLY A 527 29.75 -20.06 -16.50
CA GLY A 527 31.13 -20.37 -16.14
C GLY A 527 32.01 -20.77 -17.32
N PRO A 528 33.34 -20.85 -17.13
CA PRO A 528 34.27 -21.16 -18.23
C PRO A 528 34.06 -22.52 -18.87
N ARG A 529 33.43 -23.47 -18.16
CA ARG A 529 33.06 -24.78 -18.71
C ARG A 529 31.86 -24.66 -19.63
N ASP A 530 30.87 -23.87 -19.22
CA ASP A 530 29.61 -23.67 -19.95
C ASP A 530 29.87 -22.91 -21.25
N VAL A 531 30.71 -21.86 -21.22
CA VAL A 531 31.16 -21.13 -22.42
C VAL A 531 31.88 -22.05 -23.42
N LYS A 532 32.73 -22.97 -22.95
CA LYS A 532 33.39 -23.96 -23.83
C LYS A 532 32.42 -24.94 -24.47
N GLN A 533 31.29 -25.19 -23.82
CA GLN A 533 30.22 -26.06 -24.30
C GLN A 533 29.15 -25.28 -25.07
N ASN A 534 29.31 -23.97 -25.22
CA ASN A 534 28.33 -23.05 -25.80
C ASN A 534 26.95 -23.08 -25.10
N VAL A 535 26.95 -23.27 -23.78
CA VAL A 535 25.72 -23.32 -22.96
C VAL A 535 25.80 -22.35 -21.78
N CYS A 536 24.65 -22.13 -21.15
CA CYS A 536 24.50 -21.51 -19.84
C CYS A 536 23.50 -22.32 -19.00
N ILE A 537 23.44 -22.05 -17.70
CA ILE A 537 22.59 -22.81 -16.78
C ILE A 537 21.48 -21.93 -16.23
N PHE A 538 20.23 -22.31 -16.50
CA PHE A 538 19.03 -21.65 -16.01
C PHE A 538 18.57 -22.27 -14.68
N LYS A 539 18.08 -21.42 -13.79
CA LYS A 539 17.36 -21.80 -12.58
C LYS A 539 16.19 -20.83 -12.37
N TYR A 540 14.97 -21.34 -12.51
CA TYR A 540 13.75 -20.58 -12.24
C TYR A 540 13.45 -20.55 -10.73
N ARG A 541 12.86 -19.45 -10.27
CA ARG A 541 12.49 -19.24 -8.86
C ARG A 541 11.23 -20.01 -8.47
N ALA A 542 10.25 -20.10 -9.36
CA ALA A 542 8.98 -20.80 -9.16
C ALA A 542 8.38 -21.17 -10.53
N GLY A 543 7.26 -21.91 -10.51
CA GLY A 543 6.61 -22.41 -11.72
C GLY A 543 7.32 -23.62 -12.32
N ASP A 544 6.87 -24.01 -13.51
CA ASP A 544 7.41 -25.20 -14.19
C ASP A 544 8.92 -25.06 -14.44
N GLY A 545 9.68 -26.11 -14.08
CA GLY A 545 11.14 -26.10 -14.19
C GLY A 545 11.87 -25.53 -12.98
N SER A 546 11.17 -25.11 -11.92
CA SER A 546 11.81 -24.72 -10.65
C SER A 546 12.45 -25.89 -9.90
N ASP A 547 12.14 -27.14 -10.24
CA ASP A 547 12.67 -28.34 -9.55
C ASP A 547 14.17 -28.56 -9.77
N GLY A 548 14.77 -27.92 -10.78
CA GLY A 548 16.14 -28.22 -11.18
C GLY A 548 16.85 -27.09 -11.90
N LYS A 549 18.07 -27.40 -12.34
CA LYS A 549 18.84 -26.54 -13.25
C LYS A 549 18.67 -27.06 -14.67
N GLN A 550 18.58 -26.16 -15.64
CA GLN A 550 18.44 -26.49 -17.06
C GLN A 550 19.66 -25.98 -17.82
N SER A 551 20.27 -26.82 -18.66
CA SER A 551 21.34 -26.39 -19.56
C SER A 551 20.72 -25.90 -20.87
N VAL A 552 21.07 -24.68 -21.28
CA VAL A 552 20.48 -23.98 -22.44
C VAL A 552 21.60 -23.49 -23.34
N ASP A 553 21.47 -23.71 -24.65
CA ASP A 553 22.42 -23.19 -25.64
C ASP A 553 22.47 -21.65 -25.57
N LEU A 554 23.68 -21.08 -25.55
CA LEU A 554 23.88 -19.63 -25.50
C LEU A 554 23.17 -18.90 -26.65
N ALA A 555 23.11 -19.50 -27.83
CA ALA A 555 22.43 -18.93 -29.00
C ALA A 555 20.90 -18.90 -28.85
N GLN A 556 20.33 -19.73 -27.97
CA GLN A 556 18.89 -19.83 -27.71
C GLN A 556 18.49 -19.26 -26.35
N ALA A 557 19.45 -18.74 -25.57
CA ALA A 557 19.24 -18.32 -24.19
C ALA A 557 18.21 -17.18 -24.09
N ALA A 558 18.24 -16.21 -25.00
CA ALA A 558 17.29 -15.10 -24.97
C ALA A 558 15.85 -15.58 -25.22
N ASP A 559 15.61 -16.35 -26.27
CA ASP A 559 14.28 -16.87 -26.61
C ASP A 559 13.76 -17.83 -25.53
N SER A 560 14.64 -18.69 -25.00
CA SER A 560 14.30 -19.60 -23.90
C SER A 560 13.94 -18.86 -22.62
N ALA A 561 14.63 -17.75 -22.32
CA ALA A 561 14.33 -16.92 -21.15
C ALA A 561 12.98 -16.22 -21.30
N VAL A 562 12.66 -15.67 -22.49
CA VAL A 562 11.34 -15.06 -22.75
C VAL A 562 10.24 -16.10 -22.58
N ALA A 563 10.34 -17.24 -23.27
CA ALA A 563 9.34 -18.29 -23.22
C ALA A 563 9.14 -18.85 -21.80
N GLY A 564 10.23 -19.09 -21.06
CA GLY A 564 10.14 -19.60 -19.70
C GLY A 564 9.59 -18.59 -18.69
N LEU A 565 9.87 -17.29 -18.85
CA LEU A 565 9.27 -16.25 -18.02
C LEU A 565 7.78 -16.07 -18.32
N ASP A 566 7.35 -16.17 -19.58
CA ASP A 566 5.92 -16.16 -19.91
C ASP A 566 5.20 -17.40 -19.36
N ALA A 567 5.82 -18.58 -19.45
CA ALA A 567 5.29 -19.80 -18.84
C ALA A 567 5.18 -19.67 -17.31
N MET A 568 6.20 -19.11 -16.65
CA MET A 568 6.17 -18.86 -15.20
C MET A 568 5.05 -17.88 -14.80
N GLN A 569 4.83 -16.80 -15.58
CA GLN A 569 3.71 -15.88 -15.33
C GLN A 569 2.36 -16.63 -15.41
N ALA A 570 2.18 -17.45 -16.44
CA ALA A 570 0.96 -18.23 -16.64
C ALA A 570 0.75 -19.27 -15.53
N SER A 571 1.80 -19.99 -15.12
CA SER A 571 1.71 -21.00 -14.06
C SER A 571 1.38 -20.39 -12.70
N LEU A 572 1.92 -19.20 -12.38
CA LEU A 572 1.60 -18.49 -11.14
C LEU A 572 0.14 -18.05 -11.12
N LEU A 573 -0.38 -17.55 -12.24
CA LEU A 573 -1.79 -17.16 -12.34
C LEU A 573 -2.70 -18.38 -12.22
N ALA A 574 -2.41 -19.47 -12.93
CA ALA A 574 -3.19 -20.71 -12.88
C ALA A 574 -3.24 -21.28 -11.45
N ALA A 575 -2.09 -21.42 -10.78
CA ALA A 575 -2.05 -21.90 -9.40
C ALA A 575 -2.84 -21.00 -8.43
N ALA A 576 -2.82 -19.68 -8.64
CA ALA A 576 -3.62 -18.76 -7.85
C ALA A 576 -5.13 -18.84 -8.18
N GLN A 577 -5.50 -19.15 -9.42
CA GLN A 577 -6.88 -19.37 -9.86
C GLN A 577 -7.46 -20.64 -9.25
N ASP A 578 -6.70 -21.73 -9.29
CA ASP A 578 -7.07 -23.00 -8.65
C ASP A 578 -7.29 -22.78 -7.15
N ARG A 579 -6.37 -22.08 -6.48
CA ARG A 579 -6.51 -21.73 -5.06
C ARG A 579 -7.74 -20.87 -4.76
N LEU A 580 -8.10 -19.93 -5.64
CA LEU A 580 -9.31 -19.12 -5.47
C LEU A 580 -10.57 -19.99 -5.64
N ALA A 581 -10.61 -20.83 -6.67
CA ALA A 581 -11.73 -21.72 -6.94
C ALA A 581 -11.93 -22.74 -5.80
N ASP A 582 -10.87 -23.43 -5.39
CA ASP A 582 -10.87 -24.40 -4.28
C ASP A 582 -11.15 -23.72 -2.93
N GLY A 583 -10.77 -22.46 -2.81
CA GLY A 583 -10.95 -21.64 -1.61
C GLY A 583 -12.34 -21.04 -1.46
N ILE A 584 -13.23 -21.17 -2.45
CA ILE A 584 -14.64 -20.73 -2.37
C ILE A 584 -15.52 -21.95 -2.15
N ARG A 585 -16.16 -22.03 -0.98
CA ARG A 585 -17.15 -23.06 -0.68
C ARG A 585 -18.53 -22.58 -1.06
N THR A 586 -19.25 -23.38 -1.86
CA THR A 586 -20.65 -23.12 -2.21
C THR A 586 -21.59 -23.91 -1.32
N ASP A 587 -22.83 -23.44 -1.21
CA ASP A 587 -23.95 -24.16 -0.58
C ASP A 587 -23.76 -24.55 0.89
N ALA A 588 -22.84 -23.88 1.60
CA ALA A 588 -22.65 -24.05 3.04
C ALA A 588 -23.86 -23.51 3.82
N THR A 589 -24.28 -24.26 4.83
CA THR A 589 -25.23 -23.76 5.83
C THR A 589 -24.54 -22.77 6.78
N TYR A 590 -25.33 -21.94 7.48
CA TYR A 590 -24.76 -21.01 8.47
C TYR A 590 -23.99 -21.73 9.58
N ASP A 591 -24.51 -22.84 10.09
CA ASP A 591 -23.87 -23.62 11.15
C ASP A 591 -22.54 -24.24 10.69
N GLU A 592 -22.46 -24.72 9.45
CA GLU A 592 -21.21 -25.21 8.85
C GLU A 592 -20.19 -24.09 8.71
N MET A 593 -20.58 -22.92 8.15
CA MET A 593 -19.70 -21.76 8.01
C MET A 593 -19.17 -21.33 9.39
N LYS A 594 -20.06 -21.20 10.38
CA LYS A 594 -19.70 -20.81 11.74
C LYS A 594 -18.72 -21.80 12.37
N SER A 595 -19.02 -23.10 12.30
CA SER A 595 -18.15 -24.15 12.86
C SER A 595 -16.76 -24.16 12.22
N LEU A 596 -16.69 -23.98 10.89
CA LEU A 596 -15.42 -23.90 10.17
C LEU A 596 -14.60 -22.67 10.62
N LEU A 597 -15.22 -21.49 10.66
CA LEU A 597 -14.55 -20.26 11.06
C LEU A 597 -14.13 -20.25 12.54
N GLU A 598 -14.87 -20.90 13.44
CA GLU A 598 -14.45 -21.09 14.83
C GLU A 598 -13.22 -22.00 14.92
N ALA A 599 -13.18 -23.11 14.14
CA ALA A 599 -12.03 -23.99 14.07
C ALA A 599 -10.77 -23.29 13.51
N ASP A 600 -10.94 -22.37 12.54
CA ASP A 600 -9.88 -21.52 12.00
C ASP A 600 -9.19 -20.69 13.08
N GLU A 601 -9.94 -20.21 14.08
CA GLU A 601 -9.37 -19.40 15.15
C GLU A 601 -8.33 -20.15 16.01
N ALA A 602 -8.37 -21.48 15.98
CA ALA A 602 -7.38 -22.35 16.60
C ALA A 602 -6.18 -22.64 15.69
N THR A 603 -6.28 -22.44 14.37
CA THR A 603 -5.26 -22.77 13.37
C THR A 603 -4.80 -21.52 12.61
N GLN A 604 -3.57 -21.05 12.87
CA GLN A 604 -3.05 -19.79 12.31
C GLN A 604 -2.89 -19.80 10.77
N TYR A 605 -2.86 -20.98 10.15
CA TYR A 605 -2.72 -21.20 8.70
C TYR A 605 -2.97 -22.69 8.34
N PRO A 606 -3.54 -23.02 7.16
CA PRO A 606 -4.31 -22.14 6.27
C PRO A 606 -5.73 -21.93 6.82
N GLY A 607 -6.32 -20.75 6.57
CA GLY A 607 -7.69 -20.49 6.97
C GLY A 607 -8.75 -21.13 6.09
N GLN A 608 -10.02 -20.86 6.38
CA GLN A 608 -11.16 -21.58 5.79
C GLN A 608 -11.66 -21.04 4.45
N GLY A 609 -11.00 -20.03 3.89
CA GLY A 609 -11.40 -19.47 2.60
C GLY A 609 -12.67 -18.63 2.68
N LEU A 610 -13.43 -18.65 1.59
CA LEU A 610 -14.63 -17.85 1.36
C LEU A 610 -15.86 -18.75 1.22
N PHE A 611 -17.03 -18.16 1.45
CA PHE A 611 -18.31 -18.86 1.40
C PHE A 611 -19.25 -18.11 0.45
N LEU A 612 -19.64 -18.75 -0.64
CA LEU A 612 -20.61 -18.23 -1.59
C LEU A 612 -21.99 -18.81 -1.25
N VAL A 613 -22.87 -17.97 -0.71
CA VAL A 613 -24.14 -18.40 -0.11
C VAL A 613 -25.31 -17.53 -0.56
N PRO A 614 -26.53 -18.08 -0.64
CA PRO A 614 -27.73 -17.28 -0.91
C PRO A 614 -28.02 -16.35 0.27
N TRP A 615 -28.30 -15.08 -0.02
CA TRP A 615 -28.38 -14.02 0.97
C TRP A 615 -29.59 -13.11 0.78
N LYS A 616 -30.26 -12.80 1.88
CA LYS A 616 -31.24 -11.71 1.97
C LYS A 616 -30.52 -10.49 2.52
N CYS A 617 -30.42 -9.43 1.71
CA CYS A 617 -29.79 -8.18 2.12
C CYS A 617 -30.46 -7.61 3.37
N ASP A 618 -29.76 -7.64 4.51
CA ASP A 618 -30.23 -7.14 5.79
C ASP A 618 -29.04 -6.78 6.71
N ALA A 619 -28.91 -5.50 7.06
CA ALA A 619 -27.77 -4.99 7.82
C ALA A 619 -27.67 -5.58 9.23
N ALA A 620 -28.81 -5.82 9.89
CA ALA A 620 -28.82 -6.40 11.25
C ALA A 620 -28.29 -7.84 11.26
N ASN A 621 -28.58 -8.61 10.22
CA ASN A 621 -28.04 -9.96 10.05
C ASN A 621 -26.56 -9.94 9.65
N GLU A 622 -26.11 -8.97 8.84
CA GLU A 622 -24.67 -8.78 8.57
C GLU A 622 -23.88 -8.52 9.87
N ASP A 623 -24.38 -7.64 10.73
CA ASP A 623 -23.76 -7.31 12.01
C ASP A 623 -23.71 -8.53 12.95
N LYS A 624 -24.79 -9.32 13.03
CA LYS A 624 -24.79 -10.56 13.83
C LYS A 624 -23.75 -11.56 13.35
N ILE A 625 -23.66 -11.80 12.03
CA ILE A 625 -22.66 -12.72 11.46
C ILE A 625 -21.25 -12.22 11.75
N LYS A 626 -21.02 -10.90 11.68
CA LYS A 626 -19.75 -10.27 12.02
C LYS A 626 -19.37 -10.47 13.48
N GLU A 627 -20.32 -10.31 14.40
CA GLU A 627 -20.10 -10.53 15.84
C GLU A 627 -19.83 -12.01 16.16
N GLU A 628 -20.60 -12.92 15.57
CA GLU A 628 -20.52 -14.36 15.86
C GLU A 628 -19.34 -15.05 15.18
N CYS A 629 -19.02 -14.69 13.93
CA CYS A 629 -18.06 -15.43 13.10
C CYS A 629 -16.78 -14.63 12.77
N LYS A 630 -16.77 -13.31 13.01
CA LYS A 630 -15.74 -12.37 12.54
C LYS A 630 -15.57 -12.37 11.02
N ALA A 631 -16.57 -12.83 10.29
CA ALA A 631 -16.65 -12.77 8.84
C ALA A 631 -17.58 -11.63 8.42
N THR A 632 -17.28 -11.00 7.30
CA THR A 632 -18.14 -9.98 6.69
C THR A 632 -18.45 -10.35 5.26
N ILE A 633 -19.46 -9.70 4.68
CA ILE A 633 -19.68 -9.76 3.24
C ILE A 633 -18.49 -9.08 2.55
N ARG A 634 -17.84 -9.82 1.67
CA ARG A 634 -16.78 -9.31 0.81
C ARG A 634 -17.36 -8.58 -0.37
N CYS A 635 -18.29 -9.23 -1.08
CA CYS A 635 -19.09 -8.62 -2.13
C CYS A 635 -20.29 -9.52 -2.48
N TYR A 636 -21.21 -8.97 -3.27
CA TYR A 636 -22.13 -9.69 -4.15
C TYR A 636 -21.42 -9.90 -5.49
N PRO A 637 -20.96 -11.12 -5.81
CA PRO A 637 -20.23 -11.38 -7.05
C PRO A 637 -21.09 -11.09 -8.28
N LEU A 638 -20.54 -10.36 -9.26
CA LEU A 638 -21.32 -9.91 -10.43
C LEU A 638 -21.81 -11.08 -11.28
N LYS A 639 -20.95 -12.07 -11.53
CA LYS A 639 -21.25 -13.22 -12.38
C LYS A 639 -22.44 -14.01 -11.84
N GLU A 640 -22.33 -14.50 -10.61
CA GLU A 640 -23.32 -15.34 -9.94
C GLU A 640 -24.68 -14.64 -9.80
N ASN A 641 -24.68 -13.33 -9.57
CA ASN A 641 -25.92 -12.56 -9.47
C ASN A 641 -26.54 -12.29 -10.85
N SER A 642 -25.73 -12.02 -11.88
CA SER A 642 -26.23 -11.85 -13.26
C SER A 642 -26.81 -13.14 -13.86
N GLU A 643 -26.31 -14.30 -13.44
CA GLU A 643 -26.84 -15.62 -13.80
C GLU A 643 -28.10 -16.02 -12.98
N GLY A 644 -28.56 -15.15 -12.05
CA GLY A 644 -29.76 -15.41 -11.25
C GLY A 644 -29.62 -16.54 -10.24
N LEU A 645 -28.39 -16.89 -9.80
CA LEU A 645 -28.16 -18.09 -8.96
C LEU A 645 -28.80 -18.04 -7.56
N HIS A 646 -29.33 -16.88 -7.15
CA HIS A 646 -30.07 -16.70 -5.91
C HIS A 646 -31.57 -16.99 -6.05
N GLU A 647 -32.11 -17.00 -7.28
CA GLU A 647 -33.53 -17.15 -7.54
C GLU A 647 -34.05 -18.50 -7.02
N GLY A 648 -35.17 -18.46 -6.29
CA GLY A 648 -35.77 -19.65 -5.68
C GLY A 648 -35.01 -20.22 -4.47
N LYS A 649 -33.89 -19.64 -4.06
CA LYS A 649 -33.13 -20.06 -2.87
C LYS A 649 -33.56 -19.27 -1.63
N LYS A 650 -33.33 -19.87 -0.46
CA LYS A 650 -33.53 -19.21 0.84
C LYS A 650 -32.20 -18.69 1.38
N CYS A 651 -32.23 -17.52 2.01
CA CYS A 651 -31.12 -16.94 2.74
C CYS A 651 -30.56 -17.94 3.74
N PHE A 652 -29.25 -18.19 3.67
CA PHE A 652 -28.57 -19.20 4.50
C PHE A 652 -28.63 -18.91 6.01
N PHE A 653 -28.91 -17.65 6.39
CA PHE A 653 -29.03 -17.20 7.77
C PHE A 653 -30.48 -17.02 8.24
N SER A 654 -31.28 -16.22 7.53
CA SER A 654 -32.65 -15.89 7.97
C SER A 654 -33.73 -16.87 7.50
N GLY A 655 -33.47 -17.69 6.48
CA GLY A 655 -34.46 -18.57 5.86
C GLY A 655 -35.50 -17.86 4.98
N GLU A 656 -35.42 -16.54 4.84
CA GLU A 656 -36.23 -15.73 3.91
C GLU A 656 -35.80 -15.94 2.45
N ASP A 657 -36.58 -15.43 1.49
CA ASP A 657 -36.18 -15.49 0.07
C ASP A 657 -34.88 -14.72 -0.17
N ALA A 658 -33.91 -15.37 -0.82
CA ALA A 658 -32.64 -14.75 -1.15
C ALA A 658 -32.82 -13.68 -2.22
N THR A 659 -32.11 -12.57 -2.04
CA THR A 659 -32.04 -11.44 -2.99
C THR A 659 -30.75 -11.43 -3.79
N HIS A 660 -29.71 -12.08 -3.28
CA HIS A 660 -28.37 -12.07 -3.85
C HIS A 660 -27.67 -13.39 -3.56
N MET A 661 -26.66 -13.71 -4.36
CA MET A 661 -25.55 -14.54 -3.90
C MET A 661 -24.51 -13.62 -3.24
N ALA A 662 -24.08 -13.95 -2.03
CA ALA A 662 -23.11 -13.17 -1.28
C ALA A 662 -21.86 -14.01 -0.98
N LEU A 663 -20.70 -13.37 -1.11
CA LEU A 663 -19.40 -13.94 -0.77
C LEU A 663 -19.00 -13.47 0.62
N PHE A 664 -19.02 -14.36 1.61
CA PHE A 664 -18.58 -14.12 2.97
C PHE A 664 -17.16 -14.61 3.20
N GLY A 665 -16.44 -13.97 4.12
CA GLY A 665 -15.12 -14.45 4.56
C GLY A 665 -14.48 -13.57 5.62
N ARG A 666 -13.40 -14.07 6.21
CA ARG A 666 -12.48 -13.25 7.01
C ARG A 666 -11.60 -12.41 6.09
N ALA A 667 -11.21 -11.23 6.55
CA ALA A 667 -10.45 -10.28 5.74
C ALA A 667 -9.43 -9.48 6.56
N PHE A 668 -8.51 -8.83 5.83
CA PHE A 668 -7.43 -8.00 6.38
C PHE A 668 -7.80 -6.53 6.61
#